data_AF-A0A5C6FSA0-F1
#
_entry.id   AF-A0A5C6FSA0-F1
#
_cell.length_a   1.000
_cell.length_b   1.000
_cell.length_c   1.000
_cell.angle_alpha   90.00
_cell.angle_beta   90.00
_cell.angle_gamma   90.00
#
_symmetry.space_group_name_H-M   'P 1'
#
loop_
_entity.id
_entity.type
_entity.pdbx_description
1 polymer ?
#
loop_
_entity_poly.entity_id
_entity_poly.type
_entity_poly.pdbx_seq_one_letter_code
_entity_poly.pdbx_strand_id
1 'polypeptide(L)'
;MPTVKFCCAIGILFCSFRFLEAASLEQDPLPGNVAEIVFAERSLNYDGHWYANFGYYADDRDRKAYGDLGRLAKLDVATGKVTILLDDPKGAVRDPVVHYDGQTIVFSYRPGDTDYYHLYEIQADGTGLRQLTDGPFDDIEPTWMPDDSLVFVSTRAKRWVNCWLTHVAVLYACDRNGQNIRQLSANIEHDNTPWPLNDGRILYQRWEYIDRSQVDYHHLWTMNPDGSGAMVFYGNQSPSTLMIDAKPIPGTDNVVSIFSPGHGRKEHAGAVYVVSPKRGPDQESSAIRITPEKDFNYRDPYPITRDLILCARTNKLLWIRSDGQKGELYQVDAERAEQSVWVHEPRPLVPRQREPVIPSRVDASQATGRMFLSDVNQGRRMKVGGKPITRLLVVESLPKPINYTGGMEPISYGGTFTLERLLGTVPVEADGSAFFEVPALRSLFFIAVDEDGDTVKRMQSFTNVMPGETTGCVGCHEHRTQSPDMIDTTQDYLAIGRPPSQIQPIKGVPDVFDFPRDIQPILDRHCVTCHCTERRDGGVILTGDHGPVYSHSYYMLTYLKQFVDGRNEAKSNLSPYSIGAVVSPLMQKLSGEHHGVMATESERKIVKYWIETGAPYPGTYAALASGMIGGYQENKQVHHTGREWPETVLAASAIRRRCVSCHEKIPKDLSDNSQISFWRPTWDEPNLGRTRHIVFNLTHPEKSLVLRAPLAKDAGGDGRCGDKPVFRSKDDPDYQAILSMIRAGHQDLQKRKRFDMPGFEPTWPYVREMKRFGVLPAEFQFGRDAIDVYETDRAYWESLWYHPVDHEVTVP
;
A
#
# COMPACT_ATOMS: atom_id res chain seq x y z
N MET A 1 -13.97 60.59 -7.80
CA MET A 1 -13.47 61.82 -8.47
C MET A 1 -12.17 62.24 -7.80
N PRO A 2 -11.17 62.74 -8.54
CA PRO A 2 -10.77 62.45 -9.92
C PRO A 2 -9.27 61.99 -9.93
N THR A 3 -8.62 61.56 -11.01
CA THR A 3 -8.61 62.07 -12.38
C THR A 3 -8.23 60.99 -13.39
N VAL A 4 -8.98 60.99 -14.48
CA VAL A 4 -8.78 60.33 -15.78
C VAL A 4 -7.84 61.17 -16.64
N LYS A 5 -7.04 60.53 -17.52
CA LYS A 5 -6.79 61.05 -18.88
C LYS A 5 -6.67 59.92 -19.90
N PHE A 6 -7.70 59.84 -20.73
CA PHE A 6 -7.75 59.17 -22.03
C PHE A 6 -6.90 59.92 -23.07
N CYS A 7 -6.33 59.19 -24.03
CA CYS A 7 -6.17 59.64 -25.41
C CYS A 7 -6.41 58.44 -26.36
N CYS A 8 -7.46 58.55 -27.18
CA CYS A 8 -7.64 57.84 -28.46
C CYS A 8 -6.53 58.31 -29.46
N ALA A 9 -6.20 57.64 -30.57
CA ALA A 9 -7.08 57.10 -31.60
C ALA A 9 -6.32 56.24 -32.65
N ILE A 10 -7.03 55.22 -33.17
CA ILE A 10 -7.20 54.77 -34.58
C ILE A 10 -5.94 54.43 -35.42
N GLY A 11 -5.88 53.17 -35.89
CA GLY A 11 -4.95 52.71 -36.93
C GLY A 11 -5.20 51.26 -37.41
N ILE A 12 -6.25 51.10 -38.22
CA ILE A 12 -6.51 50.14 -39.32
C ILE A 12 -5.67 48.84 -39.40
N LEU A 13 -6.41 47.72 -39.48
CA LEU A 13 -6.01 46.35 -39.86
C LEU A 13 -5.06 46.30 -41.07
N PHE A 14 -3.94 45.59 -40.93
CA PHE A 14 -3.32 44.86 -42.03
C PHE A 14 -3.12 43.40 -41.63
N CYS A 15 -3.98 42.55 -42.19
CA CYS A 15 -3.85 41.11 -42.17
C CYS A 15 -2.65 40.74 -43.06
N SER A 16 -1.55 40.29 -42.46
CA SER A 16 -0.42 39.71 -43.19
C SER A 16 -0.42 38.20 -42.95
N PHE A 17 -0.94 37.47 -43.95
CA PHE A 17 -0.71 36.05 -44.12
C PHE A 17 0.80 35.82 -44.22
N ARG A 18 1.44 35.37 -43.13
CA ARG A 18 2.73 34.69 -43.22
C ARG A 18 2.44 33.26 -43.62
N PHE A 19 2.73 32.95 -44.89
CA PHE A 19 3.03 31.59 -45.31
C PHE A 19 4.15 31.08 -44.40
N LEU A 20 3.86 30.01 -43.65
CA LEU A 20 4.87 29.19 -43.00
C LEU A 20 5.70 28.54 -44.11
N GLU A 21 6.87 29.12 -44.38
CA GLU A 21 7.93 28.41 -45.06
C GLU A 21 8.26 27.17 -44.22
N ALA A 22 8.26 26.01 -44.89
CA ALA A 22 8.71 24.75 -44.33
C ALA A 22 10.13 24.94 -43.79
N ALA A 23 10.25 24.98 -42.46
CA ALA A 23 11.54 24.82 -41.81
C ALA A 23 12.15 23.52 -42.33
N SER A 24 13.38 23.62 -42.84
CA SER A 24 14.20 22.49 -43.24
C SER A 24 14.15 21.39 -42.19
N LEU A 25 13.73 20.19 -42.61
CA LEU A 25 13.86 18.95 -41.83
C LEU A 25 15.32 18.83 -41.37
N GLU A 26 15.59 19.17 -40.11
CA GLU A 26 16.79 18.71 -39.43
C GLU A 26 16.84 17.18 -39.54
N GLN A 27 18.05 16.64 -39.74
CA GLN A 27 18.29 15.20 -39.88
C GLN A 27 17.45 14.38 -38.90
N ASP A 28 16.83 13.31 -39.41
CA ASP A 28 16.01 12.40 -38.62
C ASP A 28 16.71 12.08 -37.29
N PRO A 29 16.14 12.50 -36.14
CA PRO A 29 16.79 12.36 -34.85
C PRO A 29 16.88 10.90 -34.42
N LEU A 30 16.09 10.01 -35.04
CA LEU A 30 16.06 8.59 -34.78
C LEU A 30 16.99 7.82 -35.74
N PRO A 31 17.60 6.71 -35.28
CA PRO A 31 18.34 5.81 -36.17
C PRO A 31 17.45 5.33 -37.31
N GLY A 32 17.97 5.27 -38.55
CA GLY A 32 17.17 4.95 -39.75
C GLY A 32 16.49 3.57 -39.76
N ASN A 33 16.80 2.69 -38.81
CA ASN A 33 16.08 1.43 -38.61
C ASN A 33 14.78 1.60 -37.79
N VAL A 34 14.54 2.76 -37.17
CA VAL A 34 13.30 3.10 -36.44
C VAL A 34 12.40 3.93 -37.35
N ALA A 35 11.73 3.27 -38.28
CA ALA A 35 10.84 3.94 -39.25
C ALA A 35 9.43 4.20 -38.69
N GLU A 36 8.92 3.29 -37.87
CA GLU A 36 7.57 3.37 -37.30
C GLU A 36 7.59 3.21 -35.76
N ILE A 37 6.70 3.94 -35.08
CA ILE A 37 6.51 3.88 -33.62
C ILE A 37 5.03 3.61 -33.34
N VAL A 38 4.72 2.53 -32.61
CA VAL A 38 3.36 2.29 -32.06
C VAL A 38 3.21 2.99 -30.71
N PHE A 39 2.02 3.50 -30.43
CA PHE A 39 1.66 4.16 -29.18
C PHE A 39 0.16 4.05 -28.91
N ALA A 40 -0.23 4.31 -27.67
CA ALA A 40 -1.63 4.37 -27.26
C ALA A 40 -2.09 5.81 -27.03
N GLU A 41 -3.35 6.08 -27.35
CA GLU A 41 -4.08 7.27 -26.96
C GLU A 41 -5.30 6.87 -26.14
N ARG A 42 -5.56 7.59 -25.05
CA ARG A 42 -6.79 7.43 -24.25
C ARG A 42 -7.07 8.66 -23.41
N SER A 43 -8.33 8.83 -23.03
CA SER A 43 -8.68 9.77 -21.96
C SER A 43 -8.25 9.20 -20.60
N LEU A 44 -8.14 10.09 -19.62
CA LEU A 44 -7.78 9.71 -18.25
C LEU A 44 -9.01 9.71 -17.34
N ASN A 45 -8.94 8.95 -16.25
CA ASN A 45 -9.87 9.15 -15.15
C ASN A 45 -9.59 10.51 -14.45
N TYR A 46 -10.31 10.85 -13.38
CA TYR A 46 -10.05 12.05 -12.57
C TYR A 46 -9.14 11.85 -11.34
N ASP A 47 -8.94 10.62 -10.86
CA ASP A 47 -8.07 10.30 -9.73
C ASP A 47 -6.62 10.77 -9.95
N GLY A 48 -6.01 11.33 -8.92
CA GLY A 48 -4.62 11.82 -8.98
C GLY A 48 -3.59 10.72 -8.74
N HIS A 49 -4.00 9.58 -8.18
CA HIS A 49 -3.10 8.48 -7.85
C HIS A 49 -2.64 7.75 -9.11
N TRP A 50 -1.38 7.36 -9.11
CA TRP A 50 -0.71 6.76 -10.27
C TRP A 50 -1.21 5.33 -10.58
N TYR A 51 -1.69 4.61 -9.56
CA TYR A 51 -2.23 3.24 -9.65
C TYR A 51 -3.75 3.19 -9.84
N ALA A 52 -4.46 4.29 -9.61
CA ALA A 52 -5.90 4.36 -9.76
C ALA A 52 -6.25 4.63 -11.23
N ASN A 53 -6.02 3.67 -12.12
CA ASN A 53 -6.24 3.82 -13.57
C ASN A 53 -6.90 2.58 -14.25
N PHE A 54 -7.37 1.61 -13.46
CA PHE A 54 -8.13 0.41 -13.88
C PHE A 54 -9.13 -0.01 -12.81
N GLY A 55 -10.10 -0.87 -13.17
CA GLY A 55 -11.13 -1.35 -12.25
C GLY A 55 -12.12 -0.27 -11.80
N TYR A 56 -12.57 -0.37 -10.55
CA TYR A 56 -13.62 0.48 -9.96
C TYR A 56 -13.35 0.77 -8.48
N TYR A 57 -14.16 1.63 -7.88
CA TYR A 57 -14.00 2.03 -6.48
C TYR A 57 -14.76 1.11 -5.50
N ALA A 58 -14.20 0.94 -4.30
CA ALA A 58 -14.70 0.00 -3.29
C ALA A 58 -16.17 0.20 -2.90
N ASP A 59 -16.60 1.44 -2.79
CA ASP A 59 -17.96 1.83 -2.42
C ASP A 59 -18.97 1.63 -3.56
N ASP A 60 -18.54 1.81 -4.81
CA ASP A 60 -19.41 1.84 -5.98
C ASP A 60 -18.74 1.23 -7.22
N ARG A 61 -19.34 0.14 -7.75
CA ARG A 61 -18.86 -0.56 -8.94
C ARG A 61 -19.09 0.21 -10.24
N ASP A 62 -20.03 1.13 -10.25
CA ASP A 62 -20.35 1.96 -11.41
C ASP A 62 -19.42 3.17 -11.50
N ARG A 63 -18.80 3.54 -10.38
CA ARG A 63 -17.69 4.48 -10.33
C ARG A 63 -16.41 3.79 -10.83
N LYS A 64 -16.10 3.97 -12.12
CA LYS A 64 -14.91 3.39 -12.76
C LYS A 64 -13.66 4.21 -12.49
N ALA A 65 -12.52 3.53 -12.39
CA ALA A 65 -11.22 4.15 -12.21
C ALA A 65 -10.43 4.26 -13.54
N TYR A 66 -11.06 4.05 -14.69
CA TYR A 66 -10.44 4.17 -16.01
C TYR A 66 -11.16 5.20 -16.91
N GLY A 67 -10.49 5.61 -17.98
CA GLY A 67 -11.06 6.44 -19.04
C GLY A 67 -11.62 5.64 -20.23
N ASP A 68 -11.88 6.36 -21.30
CA ASP A 68 -12.39 5.92 -22.61
C ASP A 68 -11.54 6.49 -23.76
N LEU A 69 -12.11 6.64 -24.97
CA LEU A 69 -11.44 7.17 -26.16
C LEU A 69 -10.17 6.41 -26.55
N GLY A 70 -10.13 5.10 -26.30
CA GLY A 70 -8.99 4.23 -26.58
C GLY A 70 -8.65 4.11 -28.05
N ARG A 71 -7.37 4.30 -28.38
CA ARG A 71 -6.85 4.15 -29.74
C ARG A 71 -5.43 3.61 -29.72
N LEU A 72 -5.17 2.62 -30.57
CA LEU A 72 -3.83 2.14 -30.89
C LEU A 72 -3.45 2.71 -32.26
N ALA A 73 -2.32 3.40 -32.33
CA ALA A 73 -1.86 4.04 -33.56
C ALA A 73 -0.36 3.81 -33.77
N LYS A 74 0.07 3.93 -35.03
CA LYS A 74 1.47 3.97 -35.39
C LYS A 74 1.83 5.23 -36.17
N LEU A 75 2.97 5.82 -35.84
CA LEU A 75 3.56 6.99 -36.47
C LEU A 75 4.66 6.56 -37.42
N ASP A 76 4.57 6.98 -38.68
CA ASP A 76 5.71 7.00 -39.61
C ASP A 76 6.58 8.23 -39.27
N VAL A 77 7.80 7.97 -38.82
CA VAL A 77 8.71 9.01 -38.28
C VAL A 77 9.13 10.02 -39.34
N ALA A 78 9.36 9.55 -40.57
CA ALA A 78 9.88 10.39 -41.65
C ALA A 78 8.82 11.35 -42.22
N THR A 79 7.57 10.90 -42.31
CA THR A 79 6.46 11.65 -42.90
C THR A 79 5.57 12.34 -41.87
N GLY A 80 5.63 11.92 -40.61
CA GLY A 80 4.70 12.34 -39.56
C GLY A 80 3.29 11.75 -39.72
N LYS A 81 3.09 10.80 -40.64
CA LYS A 81 1.77 10.20 -40.89
C LYS A 81 1.41 9.24 -39.77
N VAL A 82 0.21 9.41 -39.22
CA VAL A 82 -0.37 8.48 -38.24
C VAL A 82 -1.33 7.52 -38.93
N THR A 83 -1.18 6.22 -38.64
CA THR A 83 -2.08 5.14 -39.07
C THR A 83 -2.75 4.55 -37.85
N ILE A 84 -4.08 4.47 -37.89
CA ILE A 84 -4.87 3.90 -36.79
C ILE A 84 -4.96 2.38 -36.96
N LEU A 85 -4.56 1.64 -35.92
CA LEU A 85 -4.61 0.18 -35.88
C LEU A 85 -5.89 -0.31 -35.19
N LEU A 86 -6.35 0.42 -34.17
CA LEU A 86 -7.59 0.18 -33.43
C LEU A 86 -8.15 1.53 -32.96
N ASP A 87 -9.46 1.75 -33.13
CA ASP A 87 -10.16 2.93 -32.62
C ASP A 87 -11.44 2.46 -31.91
N ASP A 88 -11.52 2.69 -30.61
CA ASP A 88 -12.68 2.37 -29.80
C ASP A 88 -13.02 3.55 -28.87
N PRO A 89 -13.93 4.45 -29.29
CA PRO A 89 -14.29 5.63 -28.51
C PRO A 89 -14.88 5.33 -27.13
N LYS A 90 -15.46 4.15 -26.91
CA LYS A 90 -16.04 3.74 -25.62
C LYS A 90 -15.11 2.86 -24.80
N GLY A 91 -14.16 2.22 -25.46
CA GLY A 91 -13.13 1.40 -24.87
C GLY A 91 -11.91 2.20 -24.45
N ALA A 92 -10.90 1.49 -23.96
CA ALA A 92 -9.61 2.06 -23.60
C ALA A 92 -8.48 1.10 -23.98
N VAL A 93 -7.43 1.64 -24.59
CA VAL A 93 -6.22 0.91 -25.01
C VAL A 93 -5.03 1.46 -24.25
N ARG A 94 -4.14 0.59 -23.79
CA ARG A 94 -2.92 0.98 -23.07
C ARG A 94 -1.83 -0.10 -23.15
N ASP A 95 -0.64 0.28 -22.74
CA ASP A 95 0.53 -0.56 -22.54
C ASP A 95 0.97 -1.39 -23.78
N PRO A 96 0.99 -0.85 -25.02
CA PRO A 96 1.52 -1.59 -26.15
C PRO A 96 2.99 -1.97 -25.94
N VAL A 97 3.30 -3.21 -26.30
CA VAL A 97 4.66 -3.75 -26.36
C VAL A 97 4.84 -4.57 -27.63
N VAL A 98 6.02 -4.43 -28.23
CA VAL A 98 6.36 -5.04 -29.52
C VAL A 98 7.11 -6.35 -29.27
N HIS A 99 6.67 -7.41 -29.94
CA HIS A 99 7.30 -8.71 -29.93
C HIS A 99 8.70 -8.65 -30.57
N TYR A 100 9.53 -9.67 -30.30
CA TYR A 100 10.91 -9.74 -30.81
C TYR A 100 11.03 -9.69 -32.34
N ASP A 101 9.97 -10.07 -33.05
CA ASP A 101 9.88 -10.02 -34.53
C ASP A 101 9.70 -8.59 -35.11
N GLY A 102 9.37 -7.60 -34.27
CA GLY A 102 9.08 -6.23 -34.70
C GLY A 102 7.74 -6.02 -35.39
N GLN A 103 6.90 -7.06 -35.50
CA GLN A 103 5.65 -7.07 -36.27
C GLN A 103 4.41 -7.36 -35.42
N THR A 104 4.57 -8.11 -34.33
CA THR A 104 3.45 -8.44 -33.44
C THR A 104 3.40 -7.47 -32.26
N ILE A 105 2.23 -6.97 -31.92
CA ILE A 105 1.99 -6.03 -30.81
C ILE A 105 1.04 -6.69 -29.82
N VAL A 106 1.43 -6.77 -28.54
CA VAL A 106 0.50 -7.11 -27.45
C VAL A 106 0.22 -5.86 -26.63
N PHE A 107 -1.00 -5.71 -26.14
CA PHE A 107 -1.46 -4.52 -25.43
C PHE A 107 -2.65 -4.86 -24.52
N SER A 108 -2.92 -3.99 -23.56
CA SER A 108 -4.09 -4.10 -22.68
C SER A 108 -5.26 -3.35 -23.30
N TYR A 109 -6.39 -4.02 -23.44
CA TYR A 109 -7.59 -3.43 -24.07
C TYR A 109 -8.83 -3.79 -23.29
N ARG A 110 -9.61 -2.75 -22.99
CA ARG A 110 -10.98 -2.84 -22.49
C ARG A 110 -11.91 -2.40 -23.61
N PRO A 111 -12.61 -3.32 -24.29
CA PRO A 111 -13.62 -2.95 -25.27
C PRO A 111 -14.71 -2.06 -24.66
N GLY A 112 -15.32 -1.21 -25.49
CA GLY A 112 -16.48 -0.41 -25.11
C GLY A 112 -17.58 -1.25 -24.49
N ASP A 113 -18.29 -0.67 -23.52
CA ASP A 113 -19.38 -1.32 -22.79
C ASP A 113 -18.97 -2.59 -21.99
N THR A 114 -17.66 -2.79 -21.75
CA THR A 114 -17.11 -3.83 -20.85
C THR A 114 -16.38 -3.23 -19.63
N ASP A 115 -16.17 -4.07 -18.61
CA ASP A 115 -15.65 -3.66 -17.29
C ASP A 115 -14.13 -3.87 -17.10
N TYR A 116 -13.49 -4.76 -17.87
CA TYR A 116 -12.15 -5.26 -17.55
C TYR A 116 -11.19 -5.12 -18.73
N TYR A 117 -9.94 -4.76 -18.42
CA TYR A 117 -8.84 -4.87 -19.38
C TYR A 117 -8.42 -6.33 -19.53
N HIS A 118 -8.21 -6.76 -20.78
CA HIS A 118 -7.57 -8.03 -21.09
C HIS A 118 -6.40 -7.81 -22.04
N LEU A 119 -5.53 -8.81 -22.16
CA LEU A 119 -4.43 -8.77 -23.11
C LEU A 119 -4.94 -9.14 -24.50
N TYR A 120 -4.55 -8.34 -25.49
CA TYR A 120 -4.84 -8.56 -26.90
C TYR A 120 -3.57 -8.51 -27.73
N GLU A 121 -3.56 -9.24 -28.83
CA GLU A 121 -2.50 -9.26 -29.84
C GLU A 121 -3.05 -8.67 -31.15
N ILE A 122 -2.24 -7.91 -31.87
CA ILE A 122 -2.53 -7.39 -33.22
C ILE A 122 -1.24 -7.32 -34.03
N GLN A 123 -1.32 -7.45 -35.36
CA GLN A 123 -0.19 -7.25 -36.25
C GLN A 123 0.05 -5.75 -36.53
N ALA A 124 1.29 -5.38 -36.85
CA ALA A 124 1.70 -4.00 -37.13
C ALA A 124 1.05 -3.41 -38.40
N ASP A 125 0.41 -4.24 -39.23
CA ASP A 125 -0.42 -3.84 -40.37
C ASP A 125 -1.90 -3.62 -40.00
N GLY A 126 -2.28 -3.86 -38.75
CA GLY A 126 -3.65 -3.72 -38.21
C GLY A 126 -4.50 -4.99 -38.33
N THR A 127 -3.96 -6.09 -38.85
CA THR A 127 -4.71 -7.35 -38.98
C THR A 127 -4.57 -8.25 -37.74
N GLY A 128 -5.41 -9.29 -37.66
CA GLY A 128 -5.21 -10.37 -36.69
C GLY A 128 -5.49 -10.02 -35.23
N LEU A 129 -6.35 -9.02 -34.95
CA LEU A 129 -6.76 -8.69 -33.58
C LEU A 129 -7.32 -9.93 -32.85
N ARG A 130 -6.71 -10.31 -31.73
CA ARG A 130 -7.02 -11.52 -30.97
C ARG A 130 -6.92 -11.28 -29.47
N GLN A 131 -7.94 -11.67 -28.73
CA GLN A 131 -7.91 -11.68 -27.26
C GLN A 131 -7.07 -12.87 -26.74
N LEU A 132 -6.25 -12.62 -25.72
CA LEU A 132 -5.38 -13.63 -25.08
C LEU A 132 -5.88 -14.05 -23.71
N THR A 133 -6.35 -13.11 -22.90
CA THR A 133 -6.84 -13.38 -21.53
C THR A 133 -8.31 -13.02 -21.36
N ASP A 134 -8.97 -13.59 -20.36
CA ASP A 134 -10.38 -13.34 -20.06
C ASP A 134 -10.68 -13.39 -18.55
N GLY A 135 -11.96 -13.15 -18.21
CA GLY A 135 -12.49 -13.30 -16.87
C GLY A 135 -12.80 -11.96 -16.16
N PRO A 136 -13.24 -11.98 -14.91
CA PRO A 136 -13.67 -10.79 -14.18
C PRO A 136 -12.50 -10.04 -13.51
N PHE A 137 -11.38 -9.90 -14.23
CA PHE A 137 -10.12 -9.35 -13.73
C PHE A 137 -9.47 -8.47 -14.80
N ASP A 138 -8.90 -7.35 -14.36
CA ASP A 138 -8.03 -6.51 -15.19
C ASP A 138 -6.65 -7.16 -15.34
N ASP A 139 -6.20 -7.29 -16.59
CA ASP A 139 -4.85 -7.67 -17.03
C ASP A 139 -4.23 -6.53 -17.82
N ILE A 140 -3.13 -5.98 -17.31
CA ILE A 140 -2.49 -4.78 -17.86
C ILE A 140 -0.96 -4.88 -17.83
N GLU A 141 -0.29 -3.92 -18.43
CA GLU A 141 1.17 -3.77 -18.46
C GLU A 141 1.93 -5.06 -18.88
N PRO A 142 1.58 -5.67 -20.04
CA PRO A 142 2.25 -6.88 -20.50
C PRO A 142 3.69 -6.59 -20.97
N THR A 143 4.53 -7.62 -20.92
CA THR A 143 5.85 -7.65 -21.55
C THR A 143 6.16 -9.05 -22.05
N TRP A 144 6.91 -9.13 -23.15
CA TRP A 144 7.39 -10.40 -23.71
C TRP A 144 8.66 -10.84 -23.01
N MET A 145 8.71 -12.12 -22.67
CA MET A 145 9.91 -12.81 -22.20
C MET A 145 10.63 -13.53 -23.36
N PRO A 146 11.94 -13.80 -23.25
CA PRO A 146 12.72 -14.34 -24.36
C PRO A 146 12.30 -15.75 -24.82
N ASP A 147 11.47 -16.45 -24.04
CA ASP A 147 10.87 -17.76 -24.35
C ASP A 147 9.46 -17.67 -24.99
N ASP A 148 9.04 -16.47 -25.41
CA ASP A 148 7.69 -16.16 -25.93
C ASP A 148 6.56 -16.23 -24.89
N SER A 149 6.86 -16.42 -23.61
CA SER A 149 5.86 -16.20 -22.56
C SER A 149 5.59 -14.70 -22.35
N LEU A 150 4.46 -14.42 -21.68
CA LEU A 150 4.05 -13.08 -21.29
C LEU A 150 4.14 -12.94 -19.78
N VAL A 151 4.66 -11.80 -19.33
CA VAL A 151 4.54 -11.33 -17.94
C VAL A 151 3.70 -10.07 -17.95
N PHE A 152 2.78 -9.95 -16.99
CA PHE A 152 1.83 -8.84 -16.91
C PHE A 152 1.40 -8.63 -15.47
N VAL A 153 0.67 -7.54 -15.18
CA VAL A 153 0.09 -7.33 -13.85
C VAL A 153 -1.41 -7.60 -13.89
N SER A 154 -1.93 -8.25 -12.85
CA SER A 154 -3.33 -8.70 -12.80
C SER A 154 -3.97 -8.54 -11.43
N THR A 155 -5.27 -8.23 -11.44
CA THR A 155 -6.14 -8.17 -10.25
C THR A 155 -6.62 -9.54 -9.76
N ARG A 156 -6.20 -10.64 -10.41
CA ARG A 156 -6.51 -12.03 -9.99
C ARG A 156 -6.11 -12.37 -8.56
N ALA A 157 -5.28 -11.53 -7.94
CA ALA A 157 -4.91 -11.67 -6.55
C ALA A 157 -5.97 -11.19 -5.53
N LYS A 158 -7.13 -10.67 -6.01
CA LYS A 158 -8.34 -10.43 -5.20
C LYS A 158 -8.10 -9.55 -3.95
N ARG A 159 -7.40 -8.43 -4.08
CA ARG A 159 -7.06 -7.56 -2.95
C ARG A 159 -7.16 -6.08 -3.31
N TRP A 160 -7.30 -5.23 -2.30
CA TRP A 160 -7.45 -3.77 -2.43
C TRP A 160 -6.26 -3.03 -1.83
N VAL A 161 -5.99 -1.83 -2.36
CA VAL A 161 -4.90 -0.96 -1.88
C VAL A 161 -5.15 -0.64 -0.42
N ASN A 162 -4.16 -0.86 0.44
CA ASN A 162 -4.43 -0.80 1.86
C ASN A 162 -4.69 0.61 2.37
N CYS A 163 -4.27 1.63 1.61
CA CYS A 163 -4.51 3.04 1.87
C CYS A 163 -5.29 3.74 0.74
N TRP A 164 -6.05 3.02 -0.08
CA TRP A 164 -6.99 3.63 -1.04
C TRP A 164 -8.16 2.71 -1.39
N LEU A 165 -9.04 3.17 -2.27
CA LEU A 165 -10.31 2.52 -2.59
C LEU A 165 -10.27 1.80 -3.94
N THR A 166 -9.11 1.38 -4.43
CA THR A 166 -8.93 0.73 -5.73
C THR A 166 -8.31 -0.65 -5.59
N HIS A 167 -8.47 -1.49 -6.62
CA HIS A 167 -7.86 -2.82 -6.64
C HIS A 167 -6.34 -2.77 -6.72
N VAL A 168 -5.70 -3.82 -6.24
CA VAL A 168 -4.27 -4.09 -6.42
C VAL A 168 -4.08 -5.04 -7.61
N ALA A 169 -3.07 -4.77 -8.42
CA ALA A 169 -2.56 -5.69 -9.43
C ALA A 169 -1.11 -6.09 -9.09
N VAL A 170 -0.79 -7.38 -9.25
CA VAL A 170 0.55 -7.94 -9.02
C VAL A 170 1.02 -8.74 -10.23
N LEU A 171 2.28 -9.15 -10.26
CA LEU A 171 2.84 -9.89 -11.40
C LEU A 171 2.27 -11.30 -11.57
N TYR A 172 1.91 -11.62 -12.81
CA TYR A 172 1.52 -12.93 -13.33
C TYR A 172 2.31 -13.25 -14.60
N ALA A 173 2.38 -14.53 -14.94
CA ALA A 173 2.87 -15.00 -16.22
C ALA A 173 1.85 -15.92 -16.90
N CYS A 174 1.90 -15.98 -18.23
CA CYS A 174 1.16 -16.94 -19.03
C CYS A 174 1.96 -17.31 -20.28
N ASP A 175 1.53 -18.37 -20.96
CA ASP A 175 2.11 -18.75 -22.25
C ASP A 175 1.73 -17.73 -23.33
N ARG A 176 2.40 -17.78 -24.49
CA ARG A 176 2.15 -16.89 -25.65
C ARG A 176 0.67 -16.73 -26.00
N ASN A 177 -0.10 -17.80 -25.84
CA ASN A 177 -1.51 -17.85 -26.21
C ASN A 177 -2.45 -17.31 -25.11
N GLY A 178 -1.93 -16.90 -23.96
CA GLY A 178 -2.70 -16.43 -22.81
C GLY A 178 -3.15 -17.52 -21.82
N GLN A 179 -2.75 -18.78 -22.04
CA GLN A 179 -3.08 -19.91 -21.16
C GLN A 179 -2.05 -20.10 -20.04
N ASN A 180 -2.35 -20.98 -19.08
CA ASN A 180 -1.45 -21.32 -17.97
C ASN A 180 -1.06 -20.11 -17.12
N ILE A 181 -2.04 -19.23 -16.86
CA ILE A 181 -1.87 -18.06 -16.02
C ILE A 181 -1.47 -18.47 -14.60
N ARG A 182 -0.33 -17.97 -14.13
CA ARG A 182 0.21 -18.24 -12.78
C ARG A 182 0.74 -16.96 -12.13
N GLN A 183 0.59 -16.87 -10.81
CA GLN A 183 1.06 -15.74 -10.02
C GLN A 183 2.58 -15.81 -9.81
N LEU A 184 3.27 -14.66 -9.92
CA LEU A 184 4.72 -14.55 -9.69
C LEU A 184 5.07 -13.85 -8.37
N SER A 185 4.14 -13.06 -7.82
CA SER A 185 4.41 -12.18 -6.68
C SER A 185 3.38 -12.33 -5.57
N ALA A 186 3.86 -12.43 -4.33
CA ALA A 186 3.01 -12.48 -3.14
C ALA A 186 2.58 -11.08 -2.63
N ASN A 187 3.01 -10.00 -3.30
CA ASN A 187 2.84 -8.62 -2.82
C ASN A 187 1.40 -8.29 -2.47
N ILE A 188 1.15 -7.70 -1.30
CA ILE A 188 -0.19 -7.27 -0.89
C ILE A 188 -0.55 -5.88 -1.40
N GLU A 189 0.42 -5.17 -1.98
CA GLU A 189 0.27 -3.93 -2.73
C GLU A 189 0.66 -4.14 -4.20
N HIS A 190 0.75 -3.06 -4.95
CA HIS A 190 1.05 -3.11 -6.37
C HIS A 190 2.47 -3.56 -6.71
N ASP A 191 2.54 -4.36 -7.78
CA ASP A 191 3.70 -4.44 -8.65
C ASP A 191 3.34 -3.82 -10.00
N ASN A 192 4.28 -3.14 -10.66
CA ASN A 192 4.02 -2.44 -11.91
C ASN A 192 5.18 -2.48 -12.91
N THR A 193 4.82 -2.27 -14.17
CA THR A 193 5.72 -2.01 -15.30
C THR A 193 6.85 -3.04 -15.45
N PRO A 194 6.53 -4.35 -15.57
CA PRO A 194 7.55 -5.37 -15.76
C PRO A 194 8.29 -5.20 -17.10
N TRP A 195 9.59 -5.48 -17.11
CA TRP A 195 10.40 -5.51 -18.32
C TRP A 195 11.57 -6.49 -18.22
N PRO A 196 11.91 -7.25 -19.28
CA PRO A 196 13.10 -8.11 -19.26
C PRO A 196 14.39 -7.29 -19.21
N LEU A 197 15.26 -7.57 -18.24
CA LEU A 197 16.64 -7.13 -18.21
C LEU A 197 17.46 -7.90 -19.25
N ASN A 198 18.60 -7.32 -19.64
CA ASN A 198 19.53 -7.92 -20.61
C ASN A 198 20.05 -9.32 -20.20
N ASP A 199 19.93 -9.70 -18.92
CA ASP A 199 20.30 -11.00 -18.39
C ASP A 199 19.14 -12.01 -18.28
N GLY A 200 17.94 -11.64 -18.75
CA GLY A 200 16.74 -12.47 -18.74
C GLY A 200 15.87 -12.36 -17.49
N ARG A 201 16.31 -11.65 -16.44
CA ARG A 201 15.46 -11.38 -15.27
C ARG A 201 14.38 -10.35 -15.59
N ILE A 202 13.33 -10.30 -14.79
CA ILE A 202 12.32 -9.24 -14.83
C ILE A 202 12.80 -8.08 -13.96
N LEU A 203 12.70 -6.85 -14.45
CA LEU A 203 12.76 -5.59 -13.69
C LEU A 203 11.33 -5.05 -13.52
N TYR A 204 10.99 -4.56 -12.34
CA TYR A 204 9.64 -4.06 -12.05
C TYR A 204 9.65 -3.06 -10.90
N GLN A 205 8.57 -2.30 -10.74
CA GLN A 205 8.31 -1.49 -9.55
C GLN A 205 7.56 -2.33 -8.52
N ARG A 206 7.94 -2.23 -7.25
CA ARG A 206 7.25 -2.87 -6.13
C ARG A 206 6.92 -1.84 -5.06
N TRP A 207 5.66 -1.83 -4.62
CA TRP A 207 5.20 -1.08 -3.46
C TRP A 207 5.23 -1.98 -2.22
N GLU A 208 5.88 -1.55 -1.14
CA GLU A 208 5.80 -2.24 0.16
C GLU A 208 6.10 -1.32 1.36
N TYR A 209 5.45 -1.55 2.51
CA TYR A 209 5.60 -0.69 3.69
C TYR A 209 5.57 -1.39 5.07
N ILE A 210 6.07 -2.63 5.18
CA ILE A 210 6.21 -3.32 6.48
C ILE A 210 6.99 -2.45 7.49
N ASP A 211 6.34 -2.09 8.60
CA ASP A 211 6.84 -1.20 9.67
C ASP A 211 7.42 0.14 9.16
N ARG A 212 6.87 0.70 8.07
CA ARG A 212 7.31 1.98 7.47
C ARG A 212 6.17 2.68 6.73
N SER A 213 6.44 3.87 6.20
CA SER A 213 5.41 4.71 5.56
C SER A 213 4.79 4.04 4.33
N GLN A 214 3.47 4.01 4.30
CA GLN A 214 2.69 3.46 3.21
C GLN A 214 2.84 4.21 1.89
N VAL A 215 3.12 5.51 1.90
CA VAL A 215 3.18 6.31 0.67
C VAL A 215 4.60 6.60 0.16
N ASP A 216 5.63 6.27 0.93
CA ASP A 216 7.01 6.73 0.65
C ASP A 216 7.91 5.66 0.02
N TYR A 217 7.48 4.40 -0.09
CA TYR A 217 8.33 3.28 -0.53
C TYR A 217 7.79 2.54 -1.76
N HIS A 218 8.23 2.98 -2.94
CA HIS A 218 7.84 2.45 -4.24
C HIS A 218 9.06 2.40 -5.17
N HIS A 219 9.71 1.24 -5.26
CA HIS A 219 11.09 1.16 -5.73
C HIS A 219 11.29 0.08 -6.78
N LEU A 220 12.51 0.02 -7.34
CA LEU A 220 12.85 -0.92 -8.41
C LEU A 220 13.32 -2.26 -7.82
N TRP A 221 12.76 -3.34 -8.33
CA TRP A 221 13.02 -4.72 -7.94
C TRP A 221 13.24 -5.59 -9.16
N THR A 222 13.79 -6.78 -8.93
CA THR A 222 14.01 -7.79 -9.96
C THR A 222 13.68 -9.18 -9.46
N MET A 223 13.30 -10.08 -10.36
CA MET A 223 13.07 -11.50 -10.09
C MET A 223 13.37 -12.33 -11.34
N ASN A 224 13.47 -13.65 -11.20
CA ASN A 224 13.49 -14.55 -12.36
C ASN A 224 12.08 -14.64 -13.00
N PRO A 225 11.98 -15.06 -14.28
CA PRO A 225 10.69 -15.20 -14.97
C PRO A 225 9.71 -16.20 -14.34
N ASP A 226 10.23 -17.11 -13.51
CA ASP A 226 9.43 -18.06 -12.75
C ASP A 226 8.87 -17.49 -11.43
N GLY A 227 9.25 -16.28 -11.04
CA GLY A 227 8.88 -15.62 -9.77
C GLY A 227 9.92 -15.78 -8.65
N SER A 228 10.92 -16.65 -8.84
CA SER A 228 11.96 -16.90 -7.84
C SER A 228 12.99 -15.77 -7.78
N GLY A 229 13.76 -15.71 -6.69
CA GLY A 229 14.90 -14.81 -6.57
C GLY A 229 14.52 -13.31 -6.54
N ALA A 230 13.35 -12.98 -6.00
CA ALA A 230 12.89 -11.60 -5.86
C ALA A 230 13.85 -10.77 -4.99
N MET A 231 14.35 -9.67 -5.55
CA MET A 231 15.49 -8.93 -5.03
C MET A 231 15.41 -7.43 -5.35
N VAL A 232 15.90 -6.58 -4.45
CA VAL A 232 15.95 -5.14 -4.70
C VAL A 232 16.93 -4.84 -5.85
N PHE A 233 16.50 -4.00 -6.79
CA PHE A 233 17.35 -3.47 -7.86
C PHE A 233 17.91 -2.10 -7.45
N TYR A 234 17.05 -1.17 -7.01
CA TYR A 234 17.46 0.17 -6.60
C TYR A 234 16.41 0.87 -5.73
N GLY A 235 16.86 1.64 -4.72
CA GLY A 235 16.07 2.67 -4.06
C GLY A 235 15.34 2.29 -2.78
N ASN A 236 15.29 1.01 -2.36
CA ASN A 236 14.46 0.57 -1.22
C ASN A 236 14.82 1.16 0.17
N GLN A 237 15.84 2.02 0.25
CA GLN A 237 16.19 2.80 1.45
C GLN A 237 15.96 4.32 1.30
N SER A 238 15.51 4.76 0.11
CA SER A 238 15.31 6.17 -0.22
C SER A 238 13.81 6.48 -0.23
N PRO A 239 13.26 7.04 0.86
CA PRO A 239 11.83 7.34 0.93
C PRO A 239 11.43 8.50 0.00
N SER A 240 10.12 8.66 -0.19
CA SER A 240 9.48 9.84 -0.78
C SER A 240 9.76 10.06 -2.27
N THR A 241 9.97 8.98 -3.02
CA THR A 241 10.03 8.98 -4.48
C THR A 241 9.47 7.66 -5.01
N LEU A 242 8.53 7.74 -5.96
CA LEU A 242 8.10 6.61 -6.76
C LEU A 242 9.07 6.41 -7.92
N MET A 243 9.71 5.24 -7.99
CA MET A 243 10.57 4.83 -9.10
C MET A 243 9.83 3.77 -9.93
N ILE A 244 9.50 4.08 -11.18
CA ILE A 244 8.60 3.27 -12.00
C ILE A 244 8.98 3.31 -13.50
N ASP A 245 8.38 2.43 -14.29
CA ASP A 245 8.55 2.30 -15.74
C ASP A 245 10.01 2.20 -16.19
N ALA A 246 10.76 1.31 -15.53
CA ALA A 246 12.18 1.15 -15.78
C ALA A 246 12.47 0.17 -16.93
N LYS A 247 13.44 0.49 -17.81
CA LYS A 247 13.83 -0.34 -18.96
C LYS A 247 15.35 -0.34 -19.19
N PRO A 248 15.96 -1.46 -19.59
CA PRO A 248 17.40 -1.54 -19.85
C PRO A 248 17.80 -0.65 -21.02
N ILE A 249 18.94 0.03 -20.88
CA ILE A 249 19.54 0.82 -21.95
C ILE A 249 20.41 -0.10 -22.81
N PRO A 250 20.17 -0.18 -24.14
CA PRO A 250 20.90 -1.07 -25.04
C PRO A 250 22.42 -0.98 -24.90
N GLY A 251 23.09 -2.13 -24.82
CA GLY A 251 24.55 -2.23 -24.72
C GLY A 251 25.15 -1.84 -23.36
N THR A 252 24.33 -1.71 -22.31
CA THR A 252 24.79 -1.35 -20.96
C THR A 252 24.06 -2.14 -19.87
N ASP A 253 24.54 -2.04 -18.63
CA ASP A 253 23.84 -2.56 -17.43
C ASP A 253 22.90 -1.52 -16.80
N ASN A 254 22.78 -0.33 -17.40
CA ASN A 254 21.98 0.77 -16.86
C ASN A 254 20.53 0.65 -17.32
N VAL A 255 19.63 1.25 -16.56
CA VAL A 255 18.21 1.36 -16.92
C VAL A 255 17.81 2.83 -17.01
N VAL A 256 16.87 3.16 -17.89
CA VAL A 256 16.10 4.40 -17.78
C VAL A 256 14.91 4.14 -16.85
N SER A 257 14.44 5.12 -16.10
CA SER A 257 13.27 5.03 -15.22
C SER A 257 12.63 6.40 -15.00
N ILE A 258 11.35 6.42 -14.63
CA ILE A 258 10.70 7.62 -14.11
C ILE A 258 10.83 7.69 -12.59
N PHE A 259 11.35 8.80 -12.09
CA PHE A 259 11.27 9.16 -10.68
C PHE A 259 10.19 10.23 -10.51
N SER A 260 9.09 9.84 -9.88
CA SER A 260 7.94 10.67 -9.59
C SER A 260 7.97 11.14 -8.12
N PRO A 261 7.77 12.44 -7.84
CA PRO A 261 7.95 12.98 -6.50
C PRO A 261 6.86 12.51 -5.52
N GLY A 262 7.22 12.36 -4.25
CA GLY A 262 6.28 12.03 -3.16
C GLY A 262 5.64 10.64 -3.35
N HIS A 263 4.31 10.57 -3.26
CA HIS A 263 3.54 9.34 -3.47
C HIS A 263 3.36 8.98 -4.96
N GLY A 264 4.03 9.69 -5.86
CA GLY A 264 3.84 9.55 -7.30
C GLY A 264 2.74 10.45 -7.85
N ARG A 265 2.82 10.72 -9.16
CA ARG A 265 1.85 11.51 -9.91
C ARG A 265 1.12 10.62 -10.90
N LYS A 266 -0.12 11.01 -11.17
CA LYS A 266 -1.00 10.47 -12.21
C LYS A 266 -0.27 10.00 -13.46
N GLU A 267 -0.65 8.81 -13.94
CA GLU A 267 -0.10 8.19 -15.15
C GLU A 267 1.42 8.01 -15.11
N HIS A 268 1.98 7.65 -13.95
CA HIS A 268 3.41 7.46 -13.77
C HIS A 268 4.25 8.71 -14.11
N ALA A 269 3.67 9.92 -14.11
CA ALA A 269 4.37 11.12 -14.52
C ALA A 269 5.50 11.50 -13.57
N GLY A 270 6.67 11.80 -14.11
CA GLY A 270 7.82 12.22 -13.32
C GLY A 270 8.95 12.76 -14.17
N ALA A 271 10.16 12.67 -13.62
CA ALA A 271 11.38 13.03 -14.31
C ALA A 271 12.09 11.77 -14.81
N VAL A 272 12.78 11.86 -15.93
CA VAL A 272 13.53 10.73 -16.52
C VAL A 272 14.90 10.66 -15.87
N TYR A 273 15.25 9.48 -15.38
CA TYR A 273 16.54 9.15 -14.77
C TYR A 273 17.20 7.98 -15.49
N VAL A 274 18.53 7.99 -15.52
CA VAL A 274 19.35 6.83 -15.81
C VAL A 274 19.88 6.28 -14.49
N VAL A 275 19.66 5.00 -14.22
CA VAL A 275 20.06 4.32 -12.98
C VAL A 275 21.10 3.24 -13.29
N SER A 276 22.22 3.27 -12.57
CA SER A 276 23.26 2.24 -12.67
C SER A 276 23.25 1.30 -11.45
N PRO A 277 23.16 -0.02 -11.65
CA PRO A 277 23.18 -0.97 -10.52
C PRO A 277 24.59 -1.22 -9.95
N LYS A 278 25.65 -0.75 -10.62
CA LYS A 278 27.05 -1.16 -10.36
C LYS A 278 27.58 -0.86 -8.96
N ARG A 279 27.03 0.15 -8.29
CA ARG A 279 27.46 0.54 -6.94
C ARG A 279 26.52 0.02 -5.84
N GLY A 280 25.55 -0.80 -6.20
CA GLY A 280 24.54 -1.32 -5.29
C GLY A 280 23.27 -0.47 -5.23
N PRO A 281 22.21 -1.03 -4.62
CA PRO A 281 20.84 -0.50 -4.72
C PRO A 281 20.60 0.78 -3.92
N ASP A 282 21.51 1.13 -3.00
CA ASP A 282 21.31 2.24 -2.05
C ASP A 282 22.18 3.47 -2.37
N GLN A 283 22.94 3.43 -3.47
CA GLN A 283 23.85 4.53 -3.83
C GLN A 283 23.10 5.60 -4.61
N GLU A 284 22.65 6.65 -3.93
CA GLU A 284 21.84 7.73 -4.53
C GLU A 284 22.48 8.34 -5.79
N SER A 285 23.80 8.51 -5.78
CA SER A 285 24.53 9.05 -6.93
C SER A 285 24.49 8.16 -8.18
N SER A 286 23.96 6.94 -8.09
CA SER A 286 23.75 6.02 -9.22
C SER A 286 22.53 6.33 -10.05
N ALA A 287 21.64 7.20 -9.58
CA ALA A 287 20.55 7.76 -10.38
C ALA A 287 20.92 9.17 -10.88
N ILE A 288 20.96 9.34 -12.19
CA ILE A 288 21.29 10.61 -12.85
C ILE A 288 20.05 11.11 -13.59
N ARG A 289 19.60 12.31 -13.23
CA ARG A 289 18.46 12.95 -13.89
C ARG A 289 18.85 13.44 -15.29
N ILE A 290 18.00 13.17 -16.28
CA ILE A 290 18.16 13.63 -17.67
C ILE A 290 17.28 14.85 -17.98
N THR A 291 16.09 14.93 -17.38
CA THR A 291 15.15 16.03 -17.63
C THR A 291 15.40 17.25 -16.72
N PRO A 292 14.94 18.46 -17.11
CA PRO A 292 15.12 19.66 -16.29
C PRO A 292 14.57 19.54 -14.87
N GLU A 293 15.23 20.15 -13.88
CA GLU A 293 15.04 19.95 -12.43
C GLU A 293 13.59 20.13 -11.91
N LYS A 294 12.77 20.94 -12.58
CA LYS A 294 11.40 21.26 -12.14
C LYS A 294 10.30 20.68 -13.03
N ASP A 295 10.67 19.92 -14.05
CA ASP A 295 9.72 19.33 -15.00
C ASP A 295 9.54 17.83 -14.70
N PHE A 296 8.34 17.48 -14.24
CA PHE A 296 7.95 16.14 -13.79
C PHE A 296 6.77 15.59 -14.61
N ASN A 297 6.64 16.01 -15.86
CA ASN A 297 5.51 15.66 -16.74
C ASN A 297 5.91 14.62 -17.81
N TYR A 298 7.05 13.95 -17.66
CA TYR A 298 7.51 12.91 -18.59
C TYR A 298 7.03 11.54 -18.12
N ARG A 299 6.73 10.68 -19.09
CA ARG A 299 6.20 9.34 -18.90
C ARG A 299 6.78 8.39 -19.93
N ASP A 300 6.63 7.11 -19.66
CA ASP A 300 6.84 6.02 -20.61
C ASP A 300 8.20 6.02 -21.32
N PRO A 301 9.34 6.19 -20.62
CA PRO A 301 10.63 6.25 -21.27
C PRO A 301 10.96 4.92 -21.95
N TYR A 302 11.40 5.00 -23.21
CA TYR A 302 11.90 3.86 -23.98
C TYR A 302 13.28 4.19 -24.58
N PRO A 303 14.35 3.52 -24.15
CA PRO A 303 15.69 3.79 -24.65
C PRO A 303 15.87 3.19 -26.06
N ILE A 304 16.20 4.03 -27.04
CA ILE A 304 16.51 3.61 -28.42
C ILE A 304 18.00 3.29 -28.55
N THR A 305 18.82 4.18 -28.01
CA THR A 305 20.27 4.02 -27.90
C THR A 305 20.70 4.45 -26.50
N ARG A 306 22.01 4.41 -26.24
CA ARG A 306 22.57 4.96 -25.00
C ARG A 306 22.25 6.44 -24.77
N ASP A 307 22.12 7.20 -25.86
CA ASP A 307 22.01 8.66 -25.82
C ASP A 307 20.66 9.17 -26.32
N LEU A 308 19.69 8.30 -26.61
CA LEU A 308 18.40 8.67 -27.16
C LEU A 308 17.26 7.86 -26.53
N ILE A 309 16.29 8.57 -25.97
CA ILE A 309 15.16 8.03 -25.23
C ILE A 309 13.87 8.61 -25.85
N LEU A 310 12.92 7.75 -26.20
CA LEU A 310 11.54 8.18 -26.48
C LEU A 310 10.79 8.36 -25.16
N CYS A 311 9.84 9.29 -25.12
CA CYS A 311 8.96 9.46 -23.98
C CYS A 311 7.65 10.14 -24.38
N ALA A 312 6.65 10.03 -23.52
CA ALA A 312 5.41 10.79 -23.62
C ALA A 312 5.41 11.98 -22.66
N ARG A 313 4.72 13.06 -23.05
CA ARG A 313 4.46 14.24 -22.21
C ARG A 313 3.08 14.79 -22.53
N THR A 314 2.10 14.52 -21.65
CA THR A 314 0.69 14.87 -21.88
C THR A 314 0.19 14.31 -23.23
N ASN A 315 -0.14 15.16 -24.19
CA ASN A 315 -0.65 14.80 -25.51
C ASN A 315 0.43 14.78 -26.59
N LYS A 316 1.70 14.58 -26.22
CA LYS A 316 2.86 14.63 -27.13
C LYS A 316 3.77 13.42 -26.96
N LEU A 317 4.33 12.97 -28.08
CA LEU A 317 5.50 12.08 -28.14
C LEU A 317 6.75 12.88 -28.43
N LEU A 318 7.80 12.58 -27.68
CA LEU A 318 9.07 13.29 -27.73
C LEU A 318 10.23 12.28 -27.81
N TRP A 319 11.36 12.75 -28.33
CA TRP A 319 12.66 12.16 -28.08
C TRP A 319 13.48 13.08 -27.16
N ILE A 320 14.35 12.49 -26.33
CA ILE A 320 15.25 13.18 -25.41
C ILE A 320 16.64 12.55 -25.53
N ARG A 321 17.67 13.39 -25.56
CA ARG A 321 19.07 12.96 -25.51
C ARG A 321 19.67 13.07 -24.11
N SER A 322 20.75 12.33 -23.87
CA SER A 322 21.47 12.30 -22.59
C SER A 322 22.02 13.68 -22.18
N ASP A 323 22.24 14.59 -23.13
CA ASP A 323 22.65 15.98 -22.92
C ASP A 323 21.49 16.95 -22.65
N GLY A 324 20.25 16.45 -22.61
CA GLY A 324 19.03 17.22 -22.35
C GLY A 324 18.38 17.83 -23.60
N GLN A 325 18.97 17.69 -24.79
CA GLN A 325 18.30 18.06 -26.04
C GLN A 325 17.04 17.22 -26.23
N LYS A 326 16.01 17.81 -26.83
CA LYS A 326 14.74 17.12 -27.07
C LYS A 326 14.02 17.70 -28.28
N GLY A 327 13.17 16.88 -28.88
CA GLY A 327 12.29 17.28 -29.99
C GLY A 327 10.96 16.53 -29.94
N GLU A 328 10.01 17.04 -30.72
CA GLU A 328 8.66 16.50 -30.81
C GLU A 328 8.53 15.61 -32.05
N LEU A 329 7.86 14.47 -31.89
CA LEU A 329 7.57 13.54 -32.98
C LEU A 329 6.09 13.58 -33.37
N TYR A 330 5.21 13.77 -32.38
CA TYR A 330 3.78 13.73 -32.59
C TYR A 330 3.05 14.52 -31.49
N GLN A 331 1.93 15.11 -31.86
CA GLN A 331 0.97 15.73 -30.95
C GLN A 331 -0.45 15.31 -31.36
N VAL A 332 -1.26 14.93 -30.37
CA VAL A 332 -2.69 14.61 -30.57
C VAL A 332 -3.40 15.81 -31.18
N ASP A 333 -4.36 15.54 -32.07
CA ASP A 333 -5.19 16.58 -32.64
C ASP A 333 -5.95 17.39 -31.57
N ALA A 334 -6.33 18.61 -31.92
CA ALA A 334 -6.90 19.56 -30.97
C ALA A 334 -8.22 19.07 -30.34
N GLU A 335 -9.07 18.39 -31.11
CA GLU A 335 -10.37 17.90 -30.65
C GLU A 335 -10.20 16.83 -29.56
N ARG A 336 -9.34 15.84 -29.79
CA ARG A 336 -9.04 14.80 -28.79
C ARG A 336 -8.28 15.38 -27.59
N ALA A 337 -7.39 16.35 -27.81
CA ALA A 337 -6.70 17.03 -26.71
C ALA A 337 -7.68 17.79 -25.79
N GLU A 338 -8.72 18.41 -26.33
CA GLU A 338 -9.80 19.05 -25.56
C GLU A 338 -10.59 18.04 -24.71
N GLN A 339 -10.67 16.79 -25.17
CA GLN A 339 -11.26 15.66 -24.44
C GLN A 339 -10.30 15.03 -23.42
N SER A 340 -9.17 15.68 -23.12
CA SER A 340 -8.14 15.18 -22.21
C SER A 340 -7.50 13.84 -22.65
N VAL A 341 -7.48 13.57 -23.96
CA VAL A 341 -6.74 12.42 -24.51
C VAL A 341 -5.24 12.68 -24.42
N TRP A 342 -4.53 11.75 -23.80
CA TRP A 342 -3.07 11.76 -23.67
C TRP A 342 -2.45 10.68 -24.54
N VAL A 343 -1.16 10.82 -24.84
CA VAL A 343 -0.38 9.78 -25.52
C VAL A 343 0.46 9.01 -24.51
N HIS A 344 0.63 7.72 -24.76
CA HIS A 344 1.29 6.79 -23.87
C HIS A 344 2.14 5.75 -24.61
N GLU A 345 3.14 5.23 -23.88
CA GLU A 345 3.92 4.03 -24.20
C GLU A 345 4.46 3.94 -25.65
N PRO A 346 5.25 4.91 -26.14
CA PRO A 346 5.84 4.81 -27.48
C PRO A 346 6.80 3.62 -27.58
N ARG A 347 6.60 2.75 -28.58
CA ARG A 347 7.44 1.59 -28.90
C ARG A 347 7.86 1.58 -30.37
N PRO A 348 9.16 1.49 -30.68
CA PRO A 348 9.63 1.23 -32.03
C PRO A 348 9.12 -0.11 -32.57
N LEU A 349 8.64 -0.12 -33.81
CA LEU A 349 8.31 -1.34 -34.55
C LEU A 349 9.56 -1.88 -35.24
N VAL A 350 10.47 -2.46 -34.44
CA VAL A 350 11.75 -3.00 -34.92
C VAL A 350 12.01 -4.37 -34.32
N PRO A 351 12.63 -5.29 -35.07
CA PRO A 351 13.13 -6.54 -34.49
C PRO A 351 14.16 -6.24 -33.39
N ARG A 352 14.10 -7.00 -32.30
CA ARG A 352 15.05 -6.90 -31.18
C ARG A 352 15.64 -8.25 -30.83
N GLN A 353 16.87 -8.24 -30.33
CA GLN A 353 17.53 -9.46 -29.87
C GLN A 353 16.83 -10.00 -28.62
N ARG A 354 16.77 -11.34 -28.51
CA ARG A 354 16.28 -12.02 -27.31
C ARG A 354 17.36 -12.01 -26.24
N GLU A 355 16.94 -11.73 -25.01
CA GLU A 355 17.73 -11.92 -23.81
C GLU A 355 17.92 -13.43 -23.53
N PRO A 356 18.87 -13.83 -22.66
CA PRO A 356 18.98 -15.23 -22.25
C PRO A 356 17.70 -15.75 -21.59
N VAL A 357 17.29 -16.98 -21.93
CA VAL A 357 16.19 -17.67 -21.24
C VAL A 357 16.69 -18.22 -19.92
N ILE A 358 16.06 -17.82 -18.81
CA ILE A 358 16.33 -18.36 -17.48
C ILE A 358 15.38 -19.56 -17.25
N PRO A 359 15.90 -20.78 -17.05
CA PRO A 359 15.05 -21.95 -16.80
C PRO A 359 14.35 -21.83 -15.44
N SER A 360 13.11 -22.30 -15.38
CA SER A 360 12.34 -22.37 -14.13
C SER A 360 13.02 -23.28 -13.11
N ARG A 361 13.01 -22.84 -11.85
CA ARG A 361 13.44 -23.59 -10.66
C ARG A 361 12.26 -23.94 -9.74
N VAL A 362 11.05 -23.58 -10.15
CA VAL A 362 9.82 -23.82 -9.40
C VAL A 362 9.39 -25.27 -9.57
N ASP A 363 9.10 -25.92 -8.45
CA ASP A 363 8.46 -27.23 -8.40
C ASP A 363 7.02 -27.05 -7.93
N ALA A 364 6.09 -27.04 -8.89
CA ALA A 364 4.67 -26.81 -8.64
C ALA A 364 3.98 -27.93 -7.83
N SER A 365 4.66 -29.06 -7.58
CA SER A 365 4.16 -30.10 -6.70
C SER A 365 4.36 -29.79 -5.20
N GLN A 366 5.12 -28.74 -4.87
CA GLN A 366 5.45 -28.38 -3.48
C GLN A 366 4.52 -27.28 -2.95
N ALA A 367 4.02 -27.43 -1.72
CA ALA A 367 3.26 -26.36 -1.06
C ALA A 367 4.15 -25.27 -0.43
N THR A 368 5.44 -25.56 -0.30
CA THR A 368 6.41 -24.77 0.47
C THR A 368 7.65 -24.49 -0.37
N GLY A 369 8.43 -23.52 0.10
CA GLY A 369 9.82 -23.35 -0.27
C GLY A 369 10.71 -23.30 0.98
N ARG A 370 12.00 -23.05 0.78
CA ARG A 370 13.03 -23.08 1.82
C ARG A 370 13.75 -21.74 1.90
N MET A 371 14.05 -21.33 3.13
CA MET A 371 14.78 -20.12 3.45
C MET A 371 16.10 -20.50 4.12
N PHE A 372 17.19 -19.90 3.68
CA PHE A 372 18.51 -20.00 4.30
C PHE A 372 19.03 -18.63 4.71
N LEU A 373 19.49 -18.49 5.93
CA LEU A 373 20.17 -17.31 6.46
C LEU A 373 21.58 -17.72 6.87
N SER A 374 22.60 -17.06 6.33
CA SER A 374 24.00 -17.36 6.64
C SER A 374 24.38 -16.95 8.06
N ASP A 375 24.17 -15.68 8.43
CA ASP A 375 24.45 -15.18 9.78
C ASP A 375 23.49 -14.04 10.15
N VAL A 376 22.60 -14.31 11.09
CA VAL A 376 21.64 -13.34 11.61
C VAL A 376 22.29 -12.12 12.27
N ASN A 377 23.54 -12.22 12.71
CA ASN A 377 24.27 -11.14 13.38
C ASN A 377 24.92 -10.17 12.39
N GLN A 378 24.96 -10.51 11.10
CA GLN A 378 25.45 -9.64 10.04
C GLN A 378 24.32 -8.82 9.44
N GLY A 379 24.66 -7.63 8.93
CA GLY A 379 23.70 -6.77 8.25
C GLY A 379 23.82 -5.30 8.60
N ARG A 380 23.06 -4.45 7.91
CA ARG A 380 23.07 -3.01 8.17
C ARG A 380 22.63 -2.74 9.60
N ARG A 381 23.36 -1.87 10.30
CA ARG A 381 23.05 -1.45 11.68
C ARG A 381 22.92 -2.61 12.70
N MET A 382 23.47 -3.79 12.43
CA MET A 382 23.41 -4.95 13.34
C MET A 382 24.45 -4.92 14.49
N LYS A 383 25.51 -4.10 14.41
CA LYS A 383 26.67 -4.12 15.33
C LYS A 383 26.32 -4.19 16.83
N VAL A 384 27.26 -4.60 17.71
CA VAL A 384 27.67 -5.97 18.15
C VAL A 384 27.71 -5.85 19.69
N GLY A 385 27.13 -6.80 20.44
CA GLY A 385 27.10 -6.78 21.91
C GLY A 385 25.76 -7.15 22.55
N GLY A 386 24.78 -7.62 21.76
CA GLY A 386 23.54 -8.20 22.25
C GLY A 386 23.69 -9.65 22.68
N LYS A 387 22.66 -10.18 23.33
CA LYS A 387 22.53 -11.61 23.62
C LYS A 387 22.47 -12.42 22.31
N PRO A 388 22.86 -13.71 22.31
CA PRO A 388 22.72 -14.58 21.16
C PRO A 388 21.30 -14.58 20.61
N ILE A 389 21.18 -14.41 19.29
CA ILE A 389 19.91 -14.59 18.58
C ILE A 389 19.69 -16.09 18.40
N THR A 390 18.58 -16.61 18.97
CA THR A 390 18.32 -18.06 19.05
C THR A 390 17.16 -18.51 18.17
N ARG A 391 16.34 -17.56 17.69
CA ARG A 391 15.17 -17.85 16.86
C ARG A 391 14.77 -16.66 15.99
N LEU A 392 14.06 -16.96 14.91
CA LEU A 392 13.33 -15.98 14.11
C LEU A 392 11.83 -16.17 14.35
N LEU A 393 11.09 -15.09 14.57
CA LEU A 393 9.64 -15.10 14.40
C LEU A 393 9.33 -15.00 12.91
N VAL A 394 8.40 -15.83 12.45
CA VAL A 394 7.88 -15.79 11.08
C VAL A 394 6.50 -15.15 11.12
N VAL A 395 6.38 -13.99 10.48
CA VAL A 395 5.15 -13.19 10.44
C VAL A 395 4.73 -12.99 9.00
N GLU A 396 3.43 -13.02 8.77
CA GLU A 396 2.84 -12.81 7.46
C GLU A 396 1.98 -11.54 7.45
N SER A 397 2.12 -10.72 6.41
CA SER A 397 1.25 -9.57 6.19
C SER A 397 0.01 -9.98 5.39
N LEU A 398 -1.19 -9.72 5.92
CA LEU A 398 -2.44 -10.23 5.36
C LEU A 398 -3.08 -9.24 4.37
N PRO A 399 -3.44 -9.66 3.15
CA PRO A 399 -4.08 -8.79 2.16
C PRO A 399 -5.47 -8.34 2.61
N LYS A 400 -5.87 -7.13 2.19
CA LYS A 400 -7.22 -6.60 2.44
C LYS A 400 -8.24 -7.04 1.39
N PRO A 401 -9.41 -7.55 1.81
CA PRO A 401 -10.50 -7.88 0.89
C PRO A 401 -11.24 -6.63 0.40
N ILE A 402 -11.13 -5.49 1.09
CA ILE A 402 -11.70 -4.19 0.71
C ILE A 402 -11.10 -3.05 1.56
N ASN A 403 -11.10 -1.81 1.06
CA ASN A 403 -10.72 -0.61 1.82
C ASN A 403 -11.49 0.65 1.33
N TYR A 404 -11.71 1.63 2.21
CA TYR A 404 -12.60 2.79 1.96
C TYR A 404 -11.94 4.17 2.12
N THR A 405 -10.70 4.24 2.56
CA THR A 405 -10.10 5.50 3.05
C THR A 405 -8.60 5.54 2.78
N GLY A 406 -8.04 6.75 2.77
CA GLY A 406 -6.59 6.97 2.75
C GLY A 406 -5.90 6.73 4.10
N GLY A 407 -6.70 6.54 5.17
CA GLY A 407 -6.22 6.28 6.51
C GLY A 407 -6.22 4.80 6.89
N MET A 408 -5.84 4.53 8.15
CA MET A 408 -5.74 3.20 8.72
C MET A 408 -6.97 2.80 9.55
N GLU A 409 -7.96 3.68 9.69
CA GLU A 409 -9.07 3.46 10.63
C GLU A 409 -10.03 2.33 10.22
N PRO A 410 -10.45 1.46 11.15
CA PRO A 410 -10.06 1.41 12.56
C PRO A 410 -8.92 0.43 12.85
N ILE A 411 -8.16 -0.06 11.85
CA ILE A 411 -7.08 -1.06 12.02
C ILE A 411 -6.07 -0.61 13.06
N SER A 412 -5.64 0.63 13.00
CA SER A 412 -4.81 1.25 14.04
C SER A 412 -5.02 2.75 14.08
N TYR A 413 -4.39 3.44 15.04
CA TYR A 413 -4.32 4.90 15.03
C TYR A 413 -2.87 5.34 14.83
N GLY A 414 -2.50 5.73 13.60
CA GLY A 414 -1.14 6.19 13.27
C GLY A 414 -0.06 5.09 13.18
N GLY A 415 -0.46 3.81 13.21
CA GLY A 415 0.41 2.63 13.08
C GLY A 415 0.17 1.88 11.77
N THR A 416 0.05 0.55 11.85
CA THR A 416 -0.14 -0.34 10.70
C THR A 416 -1.46 -0.09 9.93
N PHE A 417 -1.44 -0.36 8.63
CA PHE A 417 -2.62 -0.39 7.78
C PHE A 417 -3.18 -1.80 7.61
N THR A 418 -2.42 -2.83 7.97
CA THR A 418 -2.72 -4.24 7.68
C THR A 418 -2.75 -5.07 8.94
N LEU A 419 -3.49 -6.17 8.90
CA LEU A 419 -3.40 -7.24 9.88
C LEU A 419 -2.20 -8.12 9.56
N GLU A 420 -1.60 -8.66 10.60
CA GLU A 420 -0.45 -9.56 10.52
C GLU A 420 -0.78 -10.87 11.21
N ARG A 421 -0.35 -11.99 10.61
CA ARG A 421 -0.49 -13.33 11.16
C ARG A 421 0.85 -13.84 11.68
N LEU A 422 0.88 -14.24 12.94
CA LEU A 422 2.02 -14.89 13.56
C LEU A 422 2.00 -16.39 13.25
N LEU A 423 2.92 -16.86 12.40
CA LEU A 423 3.02 -18.29 12.06
C LEU A 423 3.77 -19.08 13.14
N GLY A 424 4.76 -18.47 13.78
CA GLY A 424 5.53 -19.11 14.85
C GLY A 424 7.00 -18.76 14.85
N THR A 425 7.84 -19.68 15.34
CA THR A 425 9.29 -19.51 15.41
C THR A 425 10.05 -20.61 14.69
N VAL A 426 11.23 -20.27 14.18
CA VAL A 426 12.24 -21.21 13.68
C VAL A 426 13.57 -20.99 14.41
N PRO A 427 14.39 -22.03 14.65
CA PRO A 427 15.64 -21.90 15.38
C PRO A 427 16.72 -21.21 14.54
N VAL A 428 17.61 -20.51 15.25
CA VAL A 428 18.89 -20.00 14.75
C VAL A 428 20.01 -20.77 15.47
N GLU A 429 20.97 -21.28 14.72
CA GLU A 429 22.09 -22.05 15.22
C GLU A 429 23.15 -21.16 15.90
N ALA A 430 24.09 -21.78 16.62
CA ALA A 430 25.11 -21.06 17.37
C ALA A 430 26.07 -20.21 16.50
N ASP A 431 26.20 -20.56 15.22
CA ASP A 431 26.96 -19.80 14.22
C ASP A 431 26.15 -18.66 13.57
N GLY A 432 24.91 -18.44 14.03
CA GLY A 432 24.00 -17.43 13.50
C GLY A 432 23.19 -17.88 12.28
N SER A 433 23.43 -19.09 11.77
CA SER A 433 22.76 -19.61 10.58
C SER A 433 21.34 -20.12 10.88
N ALA A 434 20.44 -20.06 9.89
CA ALA A 434 19.11 -20.64 9.99
C ALA A 434 18.69 -21.27 8.66
N PHE A 435 17.99 -22.41 8.73
CA PHE A 435 17.47 -23.13 7.57
C PHE A 435 16.09 -23.71 7.89
N PHE A 436 15.07 -23.30 7.14
CA PHE A 436 13.68 -23.61 7.47
C PHE A 436 12.74 -23.56 6.25
N GLU A 437 11.61 -24.24 6.36
CA GLU A 437 10.55 -24.21 5.36
C GLU A 437 9.54 -23.11 5.65
N VAL A 438 8.99 -22.52 4.59
CA VAL A 438 7.92 -21.53 4.66
C VAL A 438 6.88 -21.78 3.57
N PRO A 439 5.60 -21.40 3.78
CA PRO A 439 4.57 -21.53 2.76
C PRO A 439 4.88 -20.68 1.51
N ALA A 440 4.67 -21.27 0.33
CA ALA A 440 4.91 -20.60 -0.95
C ALA A 440 3.88 -19.49 -1.23
N LEU A 441 4.31 -18.46 -1.96
CA LEU A 441 3.47 -17.33 -2.38
C LEU A 441 2.77 -16.59 -1.22
N ARG A 442 3.45 -16.47 -0.08
CA ARG A 442 3.01 -15.68 1.09
C ARG A 442 3.92 -14.48 1.31
N SER A 443 3.36 -13.35 1.73
CA SER A 443 4.12 -12.13 2.08
C SER A 443 4.67 -12.26 3.50
N LEU A 444 5.91 -12.74 3.62
CA LEU A 444 6.54 -13.12 4.89
C LEU A 444 7.63 -12.13 5.27
N PHE A 445 7.76 -11.87 6.57
CA PHE A 445 8.90 -11.14 7.12
C PHE A 445 9.33 -11.76 8.45
N PHE A 446 10.55 -11.43 8.86
CA PHE A 446 11.20 -12.07 9.99
C PHE A 446 11.58 -11.07 11.07
N ILE A 447 11.51 -11.53 12.32
CA ILE A 447 11.96 -10.78 13.48
C ILE A 447 12.98 -11.63 14.23
N ALA A 448 14.20 -11.12 14.36
CA ALA A 448 15.23 -11.76 15.16
C ALA A 448 14.89 -11.68 16.65
N VAL A 449 15.11 -12.78 17.38
CA VAL A 449 14.77 -12.90 18.80
C VAL A 449 15.92 -13.53 19.56
N ASP A 450 16.29 -12.91 20.69
CA ASP A 450 17.40 -13.38 21.52
C ASP A 450 17.04 -14.56 22.44
N GLU A 451 18.04 -15.06 23.18
CA GLU A 451 17.92 -16.16 24.14
C GLU A 451 16.88 -15.89 25.25
N ASP A 452 16.72 -14.63 25.67
CA ASP A 452 15.71 -14.22 26.66
C ASP A 452 14.32 -14.06 26.04
N GLY A 453 14.25 -14.13 24.71
CA GLY A 453 13.04 -13.97 23.94
C GLY A 453 12.77 -12.54 23.52
N ASP A 454 13.64 -11.58 23.80
CA ASP A 454 13.43 -10.20 23.38
C ASP A 454 13.63 -10.03 21.88
N THR A 455 12.80 -9.16 21.28
CA THR A 455 12.89 -8.87 19.85
C THR A 455 14.06 -7.95 19.58
N VAL A 456 14.95 -8.42 18.71
CA VAL A 456 16.22 -7.76 18.41
C VAL A 456 16.03 -6.83 17.23
N LYS A 457 15.69 -7.35 16.04
CA LYS A 457 15.52 -6.54 14.83
C LYS A 457 14.45 -7.13 13.94
N ARG A 458 13.65 -6.24 13.34
CA ARG A 458 12.53 -6.58 12.45
C ARG A 458 12.90 -6.28 11.01
N MET A 459 12.50 -7.15 10.09
CA MET A 459 12.64 -6.92 8.67
C MET A 459 11.61 -5.87 8.20
N GLN A 460 12.07 -4.67 7.82
CA GLN A 460 11.20 -3.60 7.29
C GLN A 460 11.02 -3.69 5.76
N SER A 461 10.58 -4.87 5.34
CA SER A 461 10.29 -5.31 3.98
C SER A 461 9.65 -6.70 4.09
N PHE A 462 9.11 -7.25 3.01
CA PHE A 462 8.71 -8.66 2.97
C PHE A 462 9.52 -9.46 1.94
N THR A 463 9.51 -10.78 2.09
CA THR A 463 10.02 -11.76 1.14
C THR A 463 8.97 -12.85 0.92
N ASN A 464 9.21 -13.72 -0.05
CA ASN A 464 8.40 -14.88 -0.37
C ASN A 464 9.29 -15.93 -1.02
N VAL A 465 8.75 -17.14 -1.15
CA VAL A 465 9.32 -18.21 -1.99
C VAL A 465 8.25 -18.69 -2.96
N MET A 466 8.70 -19.11 -4.13
CA MET A 466 7.92 -19.93 -5.05
C MET A 466 7.91 -21.40 -4.58
N PRO A 467 6.96 -22.22 -5.05
CA PRO A 467 6.93 -23.67 -4.80
C PRO A 467 8.28 -24.34 -5.08
N GLY A 468 8.84 -25.04 -4.09
CA GLY A 468 10.11 -25.75 -4.18
C GLY A 468 11.38 -24.89 -4.16
N GLU A 469 11.25 -23.57 -4.27
CA GLU A 469 12.37 -22.63 -4.27
C GLU A 469 13.21 -22.78 -3.00
N THR A 470 14.53 -22.64 -3.14
CA THR A 470 15.40 -22.34 -2.00
C THR A 470 16.01 -20.97 -2.23
N THR A 471 15.72 -20.04 -1.33
CA THR A 471 16.27 -18.70 -1.36
C THR A 471 17.05 -18.43 -0.08
N GLY A 472 17.97 -17.47 -0.12
CA GLY A 472 18.73 -17.14 1.06
C GLY A 472 19.28 -15.73 1.12
N CYS A 473 19.63 -15.31 2.32
CA CYS A 473 20.23 -14.02 2.62
C CYS A 473 21.49 -14.21 3.46
N VAL A 474 22.43 -13.28 3.30
CA VAL A 474 23.70 -13.30 4.05
C VAL A 474 23.47 -12.87 5.49
N GLY A 475 22.62 -11.86 5.70
CA GLY A 475 22.35 -11.30 7.01
C GLY A 475 21.06 -10.48 7.07
N CYS A 476 20.78 -9.87 8.21
CA CYS A 476 19.62 -9.02 8.44
C CYS A 476 19.76 -7.65 7.73
N HIS A 477 19.32 -7.57 6.48
CA HIS A 477 19.47 -6.41 5.58
C HIS A 477 20.94 -6.13 5.26
N GLU A 478 21.67 -7.11 4.75
CA GLU A 478 23.08 -6.98 4.38
C GLU A 478 23.33 -5.88 3.32
N HIS A 479 24.58 -5.42 3.25
CA HIS A 479 25.02 -4.60 2.13
C HIS A 479 25.12 -5.49 0.90
N ARG A 480 24.34 -5.18 -0.15
CA ARG A 480 24.30 -6.00 -1.38
C ARG A 480 25.57 -5.88 -2.24
N THR A 481 26.51 -5.03 -1.83
CA THR A 481 27.85 -4.91 -2.41
C THR A 481 28.91 -5.67 -1.61
N GLN A 482 28.52 -6.31 -0.51
CA GLN A 482 29.42 -7.06 0.36
C GLN A 482 29.26 -8.55 0.05
N SER A 483 30.38 -9.25 -0.11
CA SER A 483 30.39 -10.72 -0.12
C SER A 483 30.20 -11.24 1.31
N PRO A 484 29.59 -12.43 1.50
CA PRO A 484 29.60 -13.07 2.82
C PRO A 484 31.02 -13.10 3.37
N ASP A 485 31.18 -12.82 4.67
CA ASP A 485 32.47 -13.05 5.32
C ASP A 485 32.83 -14.52 5.11
N MET A 486 34.06 -14.80 4.67
CA MET A 486 34.53 -16.17 4.49
C MET A 486 34.57 -16.85 5.86
N ILE A 487 33.49 -17.52 6.24
CA ILE A 487 33.58 -18.61 7.20
C ILE A 487 34.56 -19.59 6.59
N ASP A 488 35.58 -19.93 7.37
CA ASP A 488 36.63 -20.89 7.01
C ASP A 488 36.00 -22.03 6.19
N THR A 489 36.41 -22.18 4.93
CA THR A 489 35.83 -23.10 3.93
C THR A 489 35.96 -24.59 4.30
N THR A 490 36.33 -24.87 5.55
CA THR A 490 36.44 -26.17 6.18
C THR A 490 35.25 -26.50 7.11
N GLN A 491 34.34 -25.56 7.40
CA GLN A 491 33.11 -25.80 8.17
C GLN A 491 31.85 -25.44 7.37
N ASP A 492 30.96 -26.41 7.18
CA ASP A 492 29.60 -26.18 6.70
C ASP A 492 28.80 -25.39 7.75
N TYR A 493 27.88 -24.52 7.32
CA TYR A 493 26.92 -23.86 8.22
C TYR A 493 26.16 -24.91 9.03
N LEU A 494 26.01 -24.69 10.34
CA LEU A 494 25.33 -25.64 11.22
C LEU A 494 23.90 -25.94 10.76
N ALA A 495 23.20 -24.93 10.22
CA ALA A 495 21.81 -25.07 9.83
C ALA A 495 21.59 -26.00 8.62
N ILE A 496 22.56 -26.12 7.71
CA ILE A 496 22.45 -27.01 6.53
C ILE A 496 22.93 -28.44 6.81
N GLY A 497 23.53 -28.69 7.98
CA GLY A 497 23.87 -30.02 8.47
C GLY A 497 22.66 -30.87 8.85
N ARG A 498 21.44 -30.33 8.77
CA ARG A 498 20.17 -30.99 9.08
C ARG A 498 19.07 -30.59 8.07
N PRO A 499 17.95 -31.33 8.02
CA PRO A 499 16.77 -30.91 7.25
C PRO A 499 16.25 -29.53 7.69
N PRO A 500 15.56 -28.79 6.81
CA PRO A 500 15.02 -27.48 7.14
C PRO A 500 14.00 -27.60 8.28
N SER A 501 14.06 -26.67 9.24
CA SER A 501 13.10 -26.61 10.34
C SER A 501 11.69 -26.29 9.87
N GLN A 502 10.71 -26.92 10.51
CA GLN A 502 9.31 -26.52 10.41
C GLN A 502 9.02 -25.35 11.35
N ILE A 503 8.18 -24.40 10.91
CA ILE A 503 7.70 -23.31 11.76
C ILE A 503 6.95 -23.91 12.95
N GLN A 504 7.34 -23.53 14.17
CA GLN A 504 6.69 -23.98 15.41
C GLN A 504 5.71 -22.90 15.90
N PRO A 505 4.39 -23.15 15.88
CA PRO A 505 3.42 -22.21 16.41
C PRO A 505 3.66 -21.91 17.88
N ILE A 506 3.42 -20.66 18.27
CA ILE A 506 3.59 -20.25 19.67
C ILE A 506 2.34 -20.65 20.45
N LYS A 507 2.50 -21.59 21.38
CA LYS A 507 1.39 -22.07 22.21
C LYS A 507 0.79 -20.92 23.06
N GLY A 508 -0.54 -20.85 23.07
CA GLY A 508 -1.32 -19.98 23.95
C GLY A 508 -1.49 -18.54 23.46
N VAL A 509 -1.18 -18.25 22.19
CA VAL A 509 -1.46 -16.96 21.55
C VAL A 509 -2.25 -17.16 20.26
N PRO A 510 -3.13 -16.20 19.89
CA PRO A 510 -3.81 -16.25 18.59
C PRO A 510 -2.82 -16.00 17.45
N ASP A 511 -3.21 -16.42 16.25
CA ASP A 511 -2.45 -16.16 15.02
C ASP A 511 -2.68 -14.72 14.52
N VAL A 512 -3.91 -14.20 14.64
CA VAL A 512 -4.28 -12.80 14.37
C VAL A 512 -4.88 -12.17 15.63
N PHE A 513 -4.29 -11.08 16.10
CA PHE A 513 -4.69 -10.41 17.33
C PHE A 513 -5.88 -9.46 17.15
N ASP A 514 -6.72 -9.39 18.17
CA ASP A 514 -7.85 -8.47 18.31
C ASP A 514 -7.78 -7.80 19.69
N PHE A 515 -7.68 -6.48 19.75
CA PHE A 515 -7.41 -5.77 21.00
C PHE A 515 -8.54 -5.94 22.04
N PRO A 516 -9.83 -5.73 21.71
CA PRO A 516 -10.92 -6.01 22.63
C PRO A 516 -10.97 -7.45 23.14
N ARG A 517 -10.69 -8.44 22.29
CA ARG A 517 -10.70 -9.86 22.65
C ARG A 517 -9.49 -10.26 23.50
N ASP A 518 -8.29 -9.84 23.11
CA ASP A 518 -7.04 -10.41 23.62
C ASP A 518 -6.35 -9.53 24.67
N ILE A 519 -6.44 -8.21 24.53
CA ILE A 519 -5.66 -7.25 25.34
C ILE A 519 -6.51 -6.60 26.42
N GLN A 520 -7.74 -6.19 26.10
CA GLN A 520 -8.62 -5.55 27.07
C GLN A 520 -8.84 -6.38 28.34
N PRO A 521 -9.05 -7.72 28.29
CA PRO A 521 -9.25 -8.52 29.50
C PRO A 521 -8.03 -8.52 30.44
N ILE A 522 -6.83 -8.33 29.91
CA ILE A 522 -5.59 -8.21 30.69
C ILE A 522 -5.57 -6.85 31.40
N LEU A 523 -5.93 -5.77 30.69
CA LEU A 523 -6.04 -4.44 31.27
C LEU A 523 -7.15 -4.38 32.33
N ASP A 524 -8.28 -5.05 32.12
CA ASP A 524 -9.39 -5.11 33.06
C ASP A 524 -8.96 -5.70 34.41
N ARG A 525 -8.16 -6.77 34.36
CA ARG A 525 -7.65 -7.47 35.55
C ARG A 525 -6.61 -6.66 36.31
N HIS A 526 -5.71 -5.98 35.60
CA HIS A 526 -4.49 -5.44 36.19
C HIS A 526 -4.46 -3.92 36.33
N CYS A 527 -5.23 -3.20 35.51
CA CYS A 527 -5.09 -1.76 35.34
C CYS A 527 -6.38 -0.99 35.65
N VAL A 528 -7.54 -1.54 35.28
CA VAL A 528 -8.81 -0.78 35.28
C VAL A 528 -9.25 -0.35 36.68
N THR A 529 -8.90 -1.08 37.74
CA THR A 529 -9.25 -0.66 39.12
C THR A 529 -8.72 0.74 39.49
N CYS A 530 -7.56 1.14 38.95
CA CYS A 530 -6.95 2.46 39.18
C CYS A 530 -7.05 3.40 37.97
N HIS A 531 -7.37 2.86 36.79
CA HIS A 531 -7.48 3.56 35.52
C HIS A 531 -8.86 3.35 34.89
N CYS A 532 -9.92 3.61 35.66
CA CYS A 532 -11.30 3.62 35.18
C CYS A 532 -11.86 5.03 35.07
N THR A 533 -13.14 5.16 34.70
CA THR A 533 -13.75 6.47 34.61
C THR A 533 -13.93 7.13 35.98
N GLU A 534 -14.18 6.35 37.03
CA GLU A 534 -14.36 6.80 38.42
C GLU A 534 -13.02 7.17 39.07
N ARG A 535 -11.97 6.40 38.78
CA ARG A 535 -10.64 6.56 39.35
C ARG A 535 -9.62 6.62 38.23
N ARG A 536 -9.05 7.81 38.02
CA ARG A 536 -8.15 8.15 36.91
C ARG A 536 -6.77 8.49 37.41
N ASP A 537 -6.14 7.56 38.12
CA ASP A 537 -4.81 7.79 38.65
C ASP A 537 -3.86 8.09 37.47
N GLY A 538 -3.02 9.14 37.61
CA GLY A 538 -2.18 9.64 36.52
C GLY A 538 -2.92 10.25 35.32
N GLY A 539 -4.25 10.47 35.42
CA GLY A 539 -5.08 11.01 34.33
C GLY A 539 -5.51 9.97 33.28
N VAL A 540 -5.17 8.70 33.48
CA VAL A 540 -5.34 7.61 32.50
C VAL A 540 -6.71 6.94 32.64
N ILE A 541 -7.30 6.51 31.52
CA ILE A 541 -8.50 5.66 31.44
C ILE A 541 -8.17 4.48 30.53
N LEU A 542 -8.33 3.26 31.04
CA LEU A 542 -8.05 2.00 30.35
C LEU A 542 -9.28 1.07 30.29
N THR A 543 -10.49 1.62 30.47
CA THR A 543 -11.72 0.84 30.26
C THR A 543 -11.89 0.47 28.78
N GLY A 544 -12.50 -0.70 28.54
CA GLY A 544 -12.95 -1.12 27.22
C GLY A 544 -14.17 -0.34 26.71
N ASP A 545 -14.57 0.74 27.40
CA ASP A 545 -15.69 1.58 26.99
C ASP A 545 -15.47 2.15 25.60
N HIS A 546 -16.57 2.29 24.86
CA HIS A 546 -16.57 2.67 23.46
C HIS A 546 -16.45 4.20 23.35
N GLY A 547 -15.39 4.67 22.70
CA GLY A 547 -15.38 5.99 22.08
C GLY A 547 -16.03 5.95 20.68
N PRO A 548 -16.03 7.06 19.93
CA PRO A 548 -16.63 7.12 18.59
C PRO A 548 -16.03 6.18 17.54
N VAL A 549 -14.78 5.75 17.70
CA VAL A 549 -14.10 4.81 16.79
C VAL A 549 -13.38 3.74 17.60
N TYR A 550 -12.43 4.16 18.44
CA TYR A 550 -11.64 3.28 19.30
C TYR A 550 -12.24 3.19 20.72
N SER A 551 -11.90 2.12 21.45
CA SER A 551 -12.10 2.10 22.90
C SER A 551 -11.23 3.16 23.59
N HIS A 552 -11.62 3.57 24.79
CA HIS A 552 -10.81 4.49 25.60
C HIS A 552 -9.40 3.96 25.83
N SER A 553 -9.29 2.67 26.18
CA SER A 553 -8.02 1.99 26.42
C SER A 553 -7.07 1.99 25.22
N TYR A 554 -7.52 1.55 24.04
CA TYR A 554 -6.65 1.46 22.85
C TYR A 554 -6.11 2.84 22.47
N TYR A 555 -7.00 3.84 22.43
CA TYR A 555 -6.61 5.20 22.11
C TYR A 555 -5.67 5.78 23.17
N MET A 556 -5.96 5.56 24.45
CA MET A 556 -5.13 6.06 25.56
C MET A 556 -3.73 5.44 25.53
N LEU A 557 -3.60 4.13 25.30
CA LEU A 557 -2.30 3.46 25.17
C LEU A 557 -1.51 4.01 23.97
N THR A 558 -2.18 4.26 22.85
CA THR A 558 -1.57 4.83 21.65
C THR A 558 -1.07 6.26 21.90
N TYR A 559 -1.93 7.12 22.42
CA TYR A 559 -1.61 8.50 22.77
C TYR A 559 -0.45 8.59 23.77
N LEU A 560 -0.47 7.77 24.81
CA LEU A 560 0.57 7.73 25.84
C LEU A 560 1.81 6.94 25.39
N LYS A 561 1.89 6.51 24.13
CA LYS A 561 3.03 5.79 23.54
C LYS A 561 3.45 4.57 24.38
N GLN A 562 2.46 3.80 24.84
CA GLN A 562 2.71 2.64 25.70
C GLN A 562 3.23 1.42 24.93
N PHE A 563 3.12 1.44 23.60
CA PHE A 563 3.72 0.47 22.70
C PHE A 563 4.44 1.16 21.54
N VAL A 564 5.44 0.48 20.99
CA VAL A 564 6.30 0.95 19.90
C VAL A 564 6.17 -0.03 18.72
N ASP A 565 5.35 0.33 17.74
CA ASP A 565 4.94 -0.45 16.57
C ASP A 565 5.60 0.05 15.26
N GLY A 566 6.68 0.81 15.36
CA GLY A 566 7.36 1.42 14.21
C GLY A 566 6.69 2.67 13.63
N ARG A 567 5.37 2.84 13.84
CA ARG A 567 4.53 3.94 13.32
C ARG A 567 4.60 4.10 11.79
N ASN A 568 3.69 4.91 11.25
CA ASN A 568 3.65 5.19 9.81
C ASN A 568 4.67 6.26 9.37
N GLU A 569 5.96 5.98 9.50
CA GLU A 569 7.05 6.95 9.26
C GLU A 569 7.86 6.68 7.98
N ALA A 570 8.34 7.74 7.33
CA ALA A 570 9.25 7.68 6.17
C ALA A 570 10.67 7.27 6.57
N LYS A 571 10.80 6.16 7.31
CA LYS A 571 12.04 5.67 7.92
C LYS A 571 12.11 4.14 7.81
N SER A 572 13.28 3.63 7.42
CA SER A 572 13.54 2.19 7.33
C SER A 572 14.92 1.85 7.91
N ASN A 573 15.25 0.56 7.89
CA ASN A 573 16.42 -0.06 8.49
C ASN A 573 16.70 0.44 9.93
N LEU A 574 15.71 0.26 10.80
CA LEU A 574 15.80 0.59 12.22
C LEU A 574 16.85 -0.27 12.95
N SER A 575 17.47 0.31 13.97
CA SER A 575 18.51 -0.37 14.75
C SER A 575 17.93 -1.49 15.61
N PRO A 576 18.74 -2.48 16.02
CA PRO A 576 18.34 -3.45 17.03
C PRO A 576 17.78 -2.79 18.30
N TYR A 577 16.81 -3.44 18.94
CA TYR A 577 16.15 -3.01 20.17
C TYR A 577 15.56 -1.59 20.12
N SER A 578 15.05 -1.16 18.95
CA SER A 578 14.48 0.19 18.79
C SER A 578 12.95 0.22 18.63
N ILE A 579 12.34 -0.91 18.31
CA ILE A 579 10.88 -1.09 18.17
C ILE A 579 10.48 -2.47 18.71
N GLY A 580 9.19 -2.69 18.96
CA GLY A 580 8.66 -3.92 19.53
C GLY A 580 8.46 -3.87 21.04
N ALA A 581 8.16 -5.03 21.62
CA ALA A 581 7.79 -5.19 23.02
C ALA A 581 8.93 -4.82 23.98
N VAL A 582 10.18 -5.07 23.58
CA VAL A 582 11.38 -4.83 24.42
C VAL A 582 11.54 -3.37 24.84
N VAL A 583 11.14 -2.42 23.98
CA VAL A 583 11.18 -0.98 24.26
C VAL A 583 9.81 -0.39 24.62
N SER A 584 8.77 -1.21 24.68
CA SER A 584 7.41 -0.75 24.93
C SER A 584 7.17 -0.54 26.43
N PRO A 585 6.84 0.68 26.90
CA PRO A 585 6.63 0.96 28.32
C PRO A 585 5.56 0.09 28.98
N LEU A 586 4.56 -0.37 28.22
CA LEU A 586 3.52 -1.27 28.72
C LEU A 586 4.12 -2.57 29.28
N MET A 587 5.17 -3.12 28.66
CA MET A 587 5.77 -4.38 29.09
C MET A 587 6.45 -4.27 30.46
N GLN A 588 7.07 -3.11 30.74
CA GLN A 588 7.63 -2.81 32.07
C GLN A 588 6.53 -2.65 33.11
N LYS A 589 5.37 -2.06 32.75
CA LYS A 589 4.26 -1.92 33.69
C LYS A 589 3.63 -3.25 34.09
N LEU A 590 3.76 -4.28 33.23
CA LEU A 590 3.26 -5.62 33.48
C LEU A 590 4.27 -6.51 34.25
N SER A 591 5.50 -6.05 34.51
CA SER A 591 6.57 -6.84 35.14
C SER A 591 6.66 -6.72 36.67
N GLY A 592 5.84 -5.86 37.29
CA GLY A 592 5.89 -5.55 38.73
C GLY A 592 6.35 -4.12 39.03
N GLU A 593 6.99 -3.42 38.09
CA GLU A 593 7.55 -2.08 38.32
C GLU A 593 6.49 -1.00 38.52
N HIS A 594 5.29 -1.20 37.99
CA HIS A 594 4.19 -0.24 38.14
C HIS A 594 3.32 -0.62 39.35
N HIS A 595 3.66 -0.09 40.52
CA HIS A 595 2.90 -0.30 41.77
C HIS A 595 2.66 -1.79 42.12
N GLY A 596 3.59 -2.68 41.76
CA GLY A 596 3.47 -4.11 42.03
C GLY A 596 2.54 -4.87 41.09
N VAL A 597 2.03 -4.24 40.03
CA VAL A 597 1.22 -4.92 39.01
C VAL A 597 2.08 -5.94 38.27
N MET A 598 1.74 -7.21 38.41
CA MET A 598 2.47 -8.33 37.80
C MET A 598 1.50 -9.22 37.03
N ALA A 599 1.57 -9.15 35.70
CA ALA A 599 0.82 -10.04 34.84
C ALA A 599 1.50 -11.42 34.76
N THR A 600 0.71 -12.45 34.55
CA THR A 600 1.20 -13.82 34.33
C THR A 600 2.05 -13.89 33.06
N GLU A 601 2.89 -14.91 32.96
CA GLU A 601 3.71 -15.14 31.77
C GLU A 601 2.85 -15.24 30.50
N SER A 602 1.71 -15.94 30.56
CA SER A 602 0.78 -16.07 29.44
C SER A 602 0.20 -14.73 28.99
N GLU A 603 -0.17 -13.86 29.93
CA GLU A 603 -0.70 -12.52 29.62
C GLU A 603 0.38 -11.62 29.01
N ARG A 604 1.59 -11.62 29.60
CA ARG A 604 2.74 -10.88 29.04
C ARG A 604 3.07 -11.35 27.63
N LYS A 605 2.93 -12.65 27.37
CA LYS A 605 3.11 -13.25 26.05
C LYS A 605 2.10 -12.74 25.03
N ILE A 606 0.82 -12.67 25.39
CA ILE A 606 -0.24 -12.13 24.52
C ILE A 606 0.06 -10.65 24.19
N VAL A 607 0.34 -9.81 25.19
CA VAL A 607 0.62 -8.38 24.96
C VAL A 607 1.87 -8.19 24.12
N LYS A 608 2.93 -8.96 24.39
CA LYS A 608 4.16 -8.93 23.60
C LYS A 608 3.88 -9.20 22.13
N TYR A 609 3.24 -10.31 21.80
CA TYR A 609 3.05 -10.68 20.40
C TYR A 609 2.03 -9.82 19.68
N TRP A 610 1.04 -9.24 20.38
CA TRP A 610 0.20 -8.18 19.82
C TRP A 610 1.02 -6.95 19.38
N ILE A 611 2.00 -6.52 20.18
CA ILE A 611 2.93 -5.45 19.80
C ILE A 611 3.81 -5.90 18.63
N GLU A 612 4.28 -7.15 18.65
CA GLU A 612 5.11 -7.68 17.56
C GLU A 612 4.34 -7.90 16.25
N THR A 613 3.02 -7.80 16.23
CA THR A 613 2.20 -7.93 15.01
C THR A 613 1.50 -6.62 14.66
N GLY A 614 2.15 -5.47 14.92
CA GLY A 614 1.68 -4.15 14.52
C GLY A 614 0.63 -3.50 15.45
N ALA A 615 0.33 -4.11 16.60
CA ALA A 615 -0.63 -3.62 17.59
C ALA A 615 -2.02 -3.22 17.00
N PRO A 616 -2.67 -4.10 16.21
CA PRO A 616 -3.96 -3.79 15.60
C PRO A 616 -5.06 -3.61 16.65
N TYR A 617 -6.08 -2.82 16.32
CA TYR A 617 -7.28 -2.66 17.14
C TYR A 617 -8.29 -3.79 16.86
N PRO A 618 -8.93 -3.89 15.67
CA PRO A 618 -9.68 -5.07 15.27
C PRO A 618 -8.76 -6.18 14.76
N GLY A 619 -9.15 -7.44 14.96
CA GLY A 619 -8.56 -8.61 14.31
C GLY A 619 -9.25 -9.02 13.01
N THR A 620 -10.09 -8.14 12.43
CA THR A 620 -10.87 -8.39 11.20
C THR A 620 -10.93 -7.13 10.32
N TYR A 621 -10.87 -7.31 9.01
CA TYR A 621 -11.05 -6.24 8.03
C TYR A 621 -12.52 -5.84 7.85
N ALA A 622 -13.48 -6.65 8.31
CA ALA A 622 -14.91 -6.30 8.34
C ALA A 622 -15.22 -5.03 9.16
N ALA A 623 -14.32 -4.65 10.07
CA ALA A 623 -14.42 -3.44 10.88
C ALA A 623 -14.25 -2.13 10.06
N LEU A 624 -13.72 -2.20 8.84
CA LEU A 624 -13.51 -1.04 7.98
C LEU A 624 -14.87 -0.41 7.58
N ALA A 625 -14.98 0.91 7.76
CA ALA A 625 -16.17 1.71 7.49
C ALA A 625 -17.48 1.27 8.20
N SER A 626 -17.41 0.44 9.25
CA SER A 626 -18.58 -0.11 9.95
C SER A 626 -18.60 0.28 11.43
N GLY A 627 -19.80 0.48 11.98
CA GLY A 627 -20.01 0.71 13.42
C GLY A 627 -19.46 2.00 14.06
N MET A 628 -18.68 2.79 13.33
CA MET A 628 -18.03 4.01 13.81
C MET A 628 -18.92 5.26 13.69
N ILE A 629 -18.65 6.27 14.52
CA ILE A 629 -19.18 7.64 14.38
C ILE A 629 -18.05 8.55 13.90
N GLY A 630 -18.21 9.13 12.71
CA GLY A 630 -17.22 9.97 12.08
C GLY A 630 -16.02 9.22 11.48
N GLY A 631 -16.28 8.10 10.80
CA GLY A 631 -15.30 7.46 9.91
C GLY A 631 -15.14 8.22 8.59
N TYR A 632 -14.15 7.82 7.79
CA TYR A 632 -13.83 8.47 6.52
C TYR A 632 -14.06 7.55 5.32
N GLN A 633 -14.46 8.16 4.22
CA GLN A 633 -14.52 7.57 2.88
C GLN A 633 -13.84 8.53 1.92
N GLU A 634 -12.88 8.06 1.13
CA GLU A 634 -12.11 8.94 0.21
C GLU A 634 -11.57 10.20 0.92
N ASN A 635 -11.07 10.02 2.14
CA ASN A 635 -10.58 11.08 3.05
C ASN A 635 -11.62 12.13 3.47
N LYS A 636 -12.89 11.95 3.13
CA LYS A 636 -14.00 12.78 3.60
C LYS A 636 -14.68 12.09 4.77
N GLN A 637 -14.93 12.85 5.82
CA GLN A 637 -15.69 12.33 6.94
C GLN A 637 -17.18 12.23 6.55
N VAL A 638 -17.64 11.02 6.26
CA VAL A 638 -19.01 10.78 5.76
C VAL A 638 -19.78 9.77 6.60
N HIS A 639 -19.10 8.93 7.36
CA HIS A 639 -19.78 7.86 8.09
C HIS A 639 -20.43 8.40 9.35
N HIS A 640 -21.75 8.51 9.30
CA HIS A 640 -22.64 8.77 10.43
C HIS A 640 -22.07 9.81 11.40
N THR A 641 -21.84 11.01 10.89
CA THR A 641 -21.19 12.08 11.66
C THR A 641 -22.06 12.54 12.83
N GLY A 642 -23.38 12.35 12.74
CA GLY A 642 -24.36 12.78 13.72
C GLY A 642 -24.46 14.30 13.85
N ARG A 643 -23.80 15.07 12.98
CA ARG A 643 -23.79 16.55 13.01
C ARG A 643 -25.16 17.14 12.74
N GLU A 644 -25.98 16.42 11.99
CA GLU A 644 -27.35 16.75 11.64
C GLU A 644 -28.36 16.45 12.76
N TRP A 645 -27.98 15.70 13.81
CA TRP A 645 -28.88 15.39 14.90
C TRP A 645 -29.23 16.66 15.68
N PRO A 646 -30.52 16.88 16.02
CA PRO A 646 -30.93 18.03 16.84
C PRO A 646 -30.13 18.14 18.14
N GLU A 647 -29.85 17.00 18.78
CA GLU A 647 -29.05 16.90 19.99
C GLU A 647 -27.62 17.41 19.78
N THR A 648 -26.99 17.07 18.66
CA THR A 648 -25.63 17.51 18.32
C THR A 648 -25.55 19.00 18.07
N VAL A 649 -26.55 19.60 17.41
CA VAL A 649 -26.59 21.05 17.18
C VAL A 649 -26.66 21.81 18.51
N LEU A 650 -27.48 21.33 19.45
CA LEU A 650 -27.60 21.90 20.79
C LEU A 650 -26.31 21.70 21.60
N ALA A 651 -25.75 20.49 21.60
CA ALA A 651 -24.49 20.17 22.29
C ALA A 651 -23.31 20.99 21.77
N ALA A 652 -23.13 21.09 20.45
CA ALA A 652 -22.06 21.87 19.85
C ALA A 652 -22.19 23.36 20.22
N SER A 653 -23.41 23.88 20.32
CA SER A 653 -23.66 25.25 20.77
C SER A 653 -23.33 25.43 22.26
N ALA A 654 -23.68 24.46 23.11
CA ALA A 654 -23.32 24.43 24.52
C ALA A 654 -21.79 24.37 24.73
N ILE A 655 -21.09 23.48 24.04
CA ILE A 655 -19.63 23.34 24.12
C ILE A 655 -18.93 24.64 23.69
N ARG A 656 -19.40 25.29 22.61
CA ARG A 656 -18.87 26.60 22.18
C ARG A 656 -19.02 27.67 23.26
N ARG A 657 -20.17 27.74 23.92
CA ARG A 657 -20.42 28.72 24.99
C ARG A 657 -19.61 28.45 26.25
N ARG A 658 -19.50 27.17 26.65
CA ARG A 658 -19.07 26.78 27.99
C ARG A 658 -17.63 26.31 28.08
N CYS A 659 -17.04 25.83 26.98
CA CYS A 659 -15.74 25.15 27.00
C CYS A 659 -14.69 25.80 26.09
N VAL A 660 -15.09 26.39 24.97
CA VAL A 660 -14.13 26.87 23.94
C VAL A 660 -13.28 28.05 24.40
N SER A 661 -13.77 28.87 25.33
CA SER A 661 -12.98 29.97 25.92
C SER A 661 -11.72 29.49 26.65
N CYS A 662 -11.71 28.25 27.15
CA CYS A 662 -10.55 27.64 27.82
C CYS A 662 -9.89 26.54 26.97
N HIS A 663 -10.60 25.98 25.99
CA HIS A 663 -10.14 24.87 25.15
C HIS A 663 -10.32 25.20 23.67
N GLU A 664 -9.28 25.76 23.06
CA GLU A 664 -9.30 26.16 21.65
C GLU A 664 -9.61 24.97 20.69
N LYS A 665 -9.08 23.78 20.97
CA LYS A 665 -9.28 22.56 20.17
C LYS A 665 -9.95 21.43 20.97
N ILE A 666 -11.18 21.67 21.43
CA ILE A 666 -12.06 20.61 21.98
C ILE A 666 -13.07 20.12 20.92
N PRO A 667 -13.36 18.80 20.87
CA PRO A 667 -14.40 18.26 20.01
C PRO A 667 -15.76 18.89 20.32
N LYS A 668 -16.46 19.38 19.29
CA LYS A 668 -17.79 19.98 19.41
C LYS A 668 -18.92 18.98 19.16
N ASP A 669 -18.58 17.85 18.55
CA ASP A 669 -19.49 16.76 18.23
C ASP A 669 -18.73 15.42 18.25
N LEU A 670 -19.46 14.31 18.15
CA LEU A 670 -18.89 12.95 18.22
C LEU A 670 -17.97 12.62 17.04
N SER A 671 -18.05 13.35 15.92
CA SER A 671 -17.20 13.17 14.75
C SER A 671 -16.02 14.15 14.70
N ASP A 672 -16.03 15.21 15.50
CA ASP A 672 -15.01 16.25 15.52
C ASP A 672 -13.65 15.72 16.00
N ASN A 673 -12.72 15.49 15.06
CA ASN A 673 -11.36 15.07 15.35
C ASN A 673 -10.43 16.24 15.74
N SER A 674 -10.96 17.43 16.02
CA SER A 674 -10.21 18.60 16.51
C SER A 674 -9.04 19.02 15.61
N GLN A 675 -9.22 18.91 14.29
CA GLN A 675 -8.21 19.19 13.25
C GLN A 675 -6.96 18.29 13.31
N ILE A 676 -6.99 17.22 14.09
CA ILE A 676 -5.93 16.22 14.09
C ILE A 676 -6.07 15.41 12.80
N SER A 677 -4.96 15.28 12.06
CA SER A 677 -4.93 14.41 10.88
C SER A 677 -5.26 12.98 11.30
N PHE A 678 -6.22 12.37 10.62
CA PHE A 678 -6.63 11.00 10.91
C PHE A 678 -5.64 9.96 10.33
N TRP A 679 -4.90 10.32 9.27
CA TRP A 679 -3.95 9.40 8.61
C TRP A 679 -2.47 9.68 8.93
N ARG A 680 -2.13 10.91 9.35
CA ARG A 680 -0.78 11.34 9.74
C ARG A 680 -0.81 12.26 10.97
N PRO A 681 -1.22 11.75 12.14
CA PRO A 681 -1.28 12.56 13.36
C PRO A 681 0.12 13.02 13.80
N THR A 682 0.19 14.24 14.34
CA THR A 682 1.41 14.80 14.94
C THR A 682 1.48 14.39 16.42
N TRP A 683 2.46 13.57 16.78
CA TRP A 683 2.51 12.86 18.07
C TRP A 683 2.88 13.72 19.30
N ASP A 684 3.23 14.98 19.09
CA ASP A 684 3.45 16.01 20.11
C ASP A 684 2.29 17.03 20.19
N GLU A 685 1.20 16.83 19.44
CA GLU A 685 0.00 17.68 19.50
C GLU A 685 -0.62 17.65 20.91
N PRO A 686 -0.66 18.80 21.64
CA PRO A 686 -1.13 18.85 23.03
C PRO A 686 -2.57 18.40 23.23
N ASN A 687 -3.39 18.40 22.17
CA ASN A 687 -4.81 18.04 22.23
C ASN A 687 -5.10 16.55 22.09
N LEU A 688 -4.10 15.69 21.85
CA LEU A 688 -4.31 14.24 21.76
C LEU A 688 -4.94 13.64 23.05
N GLY A 689 -4.71 14.24 24.22
CA GLY A 689 -5.36 13.84 25.48
C GLY A 689 -6.83 14.27 25.63
N ARG A 690 -7.39 14.98 24.65
CA ARG A 690 -8.75 15.57 24.68
C ARG A 690 -9.55 15.33 23.40
N THR A 691 -9.18 14.31 22.61
CA THR A 691 -9.91 13.99 21.38
C THR A 691 -11.27 13.35 21.67
N ARG A 692 -12.09 13.24 20.62
CA ARG A 692 -13.41 12.59 20.66
C ARG A 692 -13.36 11.17 21.27
N HIS A 693 -12.24 10.48 21.14
CA HIS A 693 -12.02 9.13 21.65
C HIS A 693 -11.82 9.07 23.16
N ILE A 694 -11.49 10.19 23.81
CA ILE A 694 -11.31 10.29 25.26
C ILE A 694 -12.48 11.01 25.91
N VAL A 695 -12.99 12.07 25.27
CA VAL A 695 -13.95 12.97 25.94
C VAL A 695 -15.39 12.47 25.93
N PHE A 696 -15.75 11.60 24.98
CA PHE A 696 -17.06 10.99 24.86
C PHE A 696 -17.00 9.49 25.17
N ASN A 697 -17.82 9.05 26.13
CA ASN A 697 -17.99 7.64 26.48
C ASN A 697 -19.38 7.20 25.99
N LEU A 698 -19.40 6.37 24.95
CA LEU A 698 -20.63 5.85 24.36
C LEU A 698 -21.13 4.59 25.08
N THR A 699 -20.36 3.98 25.97
CA THR A 699 -20.85 2.87 26.82
C THR A 699 -21.62 3.41 28.02
N HIS A 700 -21.11 4.48 28.63
CA HIS A 700 -21.68 5.15 29.81
C HIS A 700 -21.75 6.67 29.58
N PRO A 701 -22.79 7.18 28.89
CA PRO A 701 -22.88 8.58 28.49
C PRO A 701 -22.63 9.60 29.60
N GLU A 702 -23.22 9.39 30.77
CA GLU A 702 -23.09 10.23 31.96
C GLU A 702 -21.67 10.27 32.55
N LYS A 703 -20.83 9.29 32.22
CA LYS A 703 -19.45 9.23 32.67
C LYS A 703 -18.47 9.93 31.72
N SER A 704 -18.95 10.47 30.61
CA SER A 704 -18.12 11.18 29.63
C SER A 704 -17.34 12.33 30.26
N LEU A 705 -16.07 12.46 29.90
CA LEU A 705 -15.19 13.47 30.48
C LEU A 705 -15.65 14.90 30.19
N VAL A 706 -16.23 15.14 29.01
CA VAL A 706 -16.81 16.43 28.63
C VAL A 706 -17.93 16.89 29.57
N LEU A 707 -18.57 15.96 30.29
CA LEU A 707 -19.60 16.25 31.29
C LEU A 707 -19.00 16.31 32.70
N ARG A 708 -18.16 15.32 33.05
CA ARG A 708 -17.64 15.17 34.40
C ARG A 708 -16.59 16.21 34.79
N ALA A 709 -15.65 16.53 33.91
CA ALA A 709 -14.63 17.54 34.21
C ALA A 709 -15.21 18.92 34.57
N PRO A 710 -16.18 19.47 33.81
CA PRO A 710 -16.76 20.79 34.12
C PRO A 710 -17.81 20.81 35.24
N LEU A 711 -18.33 19.65 35.67
CA LEU A 711 -19.36 19.54 36.71
C LEU A 711 -18.77 19.68 38.13
N ALA A 712 -19.50 20.36 39.01
CA ALA A 712 -19.13 20.57 40.41
C ALA A 712 -19.01 19.25 41.20
N LYS A 713 -18.09 19.21 42.18
CA LYS A 713 -17.82 18.00 42.99
C LYS A 713 -19.01 17.56 43.82
N ASP A 714 -19.74 18.49 44.40
CA ASP A 714 -20.98 18.28 45.16
C ASP A 714 -22.14 17.75 44.28
N ALA A 715 -22.11 18.04 42.98
CA ALA A 715 -23.01 17.45 41.97
C ALA A 715 -22.50 16.12 41.39
N GLY A 716 -21.40 15.57 41.92
CA GLY A 716 -20.79 14.31 41.47
C GLY A 716 -19.89 14.43 40.24
N GLY A 717 -19.45 15.64 39.90
CA GLY A 717 -18.42 15.89 38.88
C GLY A 717 -17.00 15.87 39.44
N ASP A 718 -16.01 16.08 38.57
CA ASP A 718 -14.60 16.09 38.96
C ASP A 718 -14.12 17.50 39.35
N GLY A 719 -14.84 18.56 38.95
CA GLY A 719 -14.50 19.96 39.24
C GLY A 719 -13.12 20.38 38.75
N ARG A 720 -12.76 20.01 37.51
CA ARG A 720 -11.40 20.21 36.94
C ARG A 720 -11.23 21.51 36.15
N CYS A 721 -12.32 22.21 35.82
CA CYS A 721 -12.29 23.41 34.98
C CYS A 721 -12.16 24.69 35.81
N GLY A 722 -10.94 25.04 36.21
CA GLY A 722 -10.64 26.29 36.94
C GLY A 722 -11.17 26.34 38.39
N ASP A 723 -11.20 27.53 38.98
CA ASP A 723 -11.58 27.73 40.41
C ASP A 723 -13.09 27.62 40.68
N LYS A 724 -13.93 27.69 39.65
CA LYS A 724 -15.38 27.57 39.75
C LYS A 724 -15.90 26.54 38.74
N PRO A 725 -16.82 25.65 39.13
CA PRO A 725 -17.37 24.66 38.21
C PRO A 725 -18.15 25.35 37.08
N VAL A 726 -17.96 24.86 35.87
CA VAL A 726 -18.68 25.33 34.68
C VAL A 726 -20.16 24.94 34.78
N PHE A 727 -20.47 23.73 35.29
CA PHE A 727 -21.83 23.29 35.59
C PHE A 727 -21.99 23.07 37.10
N ARG A 728 -22.99 23.72 37.72
CA ARG A 728 -23.29 23.55 39.15
C ARG A 728 -24.17 22.35 39.46
N SER A 729 -25.04 21.97 38.52
CA SER A 729 -25.94 20.81 38.63
C SER A 729 -26.01 20.10 37.28
N LYS A 730 -26.42 18.83 37.31
CA LYS A 730 -26.79 18.06 36.11
C LYS A 730 -28.04 18.64 35.42
N ASP A 731 -28.83 19.45 36.10
CA ASP A 731 -30.04 20.08 35.53
C ASP A 731 -29.73 21.30 34.64
N ASP A 732 -28.46 21.71 34.52
CA ASP A 732 -28.06 22.79 33.61
C ASP A 732 -28.46 22.45 32.15
N PRO A 733 -29.17 23.33 31.43
CA PRO A 733 -29.62 23.05 30.07
C PRO A 733 -28.47 22.70 29.10
N ASP A 734 -27.31 23.32 29.27
CA ASP A 734 -26.13 23.05 28.43
C ASP A 734 -25.51 21.68 28.77
N TYR A 735 -25.53 21.28 30.05
CA TYR A 735 -25.13 19.94 30.47
C TYR A 735 -26.05 18.89 29.83
N GLN A 736 -27.37 19.09 29.89
CA GLN A 736 -28.36 18.18 29.33
C GLN A 736 -28.26 18.10 27.80
N ALA A 737 -27.97 19.21 27.13
CA ALA A 737 -27.72 19.22 25.69
C ALA A 737 -26.49 18.38 25.29
N ILE A 738 -25.38 18.49 26.04
CA ILE A 738 -24.20 17.67 25.78
C ILE A 738 -24.50 16.18 26.06
N LEU A 739 -25.18 15.89 27.17
CA LEU A 739 -25.55 14.51 27.51
C LEU A 739 -26.52 13.89 26.50
N SER A 740 -27.46 14.65 25.93
CA SER A 740 -28.39 14.14 24.94
C SER A 740 -27.68 13.73 23.64
N MET A 741 -26.69 14.50 23.18
CA MET A 741 -25.86 14.12 22.02
C MET A 741 -25.12 12.79 22.27
N ILE A 742 -24.54 12.62 23.45
CA ILE A 742 -23.79 11.40 23.77
C ILE A 742 -24.74 10.20 23.88
N ARG A 743 -25.95 10.40 24.45
CA ARG A 743 -27.00 9.38 24.47
C ARG A 743 -27.49 9.01 23.06
N ALA A 744 -27.62 9.99 22.16
CA ALA A 744 -27.95 9.73 20.76
C ALA A 744 -26.85 8.87 20.11
N GLY A 745 -25.57 9.20 20.31
CA GLY A 745 -24.44 8.39 19.85
C GLY A 745 -24.42 6.97 20.45
N HIS A 746 -24.73 6.82 21.74
CA HIS A 746 -24.88 5.50 22.36
C HIS A 746 -25.99 4.68 21.70
N GLN A 747 -27.18 5.26 21.52
CA GLN A 747 -28.32 4.56 20.91
C GLN A 747 -28.02 4.13 19.48
N ASP A 748 -27.34 4.99 18.74
CA ASP A 748 -26.96 4.75 17.36
C ASP A 748 -25.85 3.67 17.27
N LEU A 749 -24.85 3.68 18.17
CA LEU A 749 -23.89 2.57 18.33
C LEU A 749 -24.59 1.25 18.71
N GLN A 750 -25.62 1.29 19.57
CA GLN A 750 -26.41 0.10 19.91
C GLN A 750 -27.24 -0.43 18.74
N LYS A 751 -27.57 0.39 17.75
CA LYS A 751 -28.27 -0.05 16.53
C LYS A 751 -27.29 -0.62 15.50
N ARG A 752 -26.21 0.11 15.21
CA ARG A 752 -25.26 -0.24 14.15
C ARG A 752 -24.25 -1.30 14.56
N LYS A 753 -23.93 -1.35 15.86
CA LYS A 753 -22.91 -2.20 16.48
C LYS A 753 -21.51 -1.95 15.92
N ARG A 754 -20.48 -2.20 16.72
CA ARG A 754 -19.08 -2.22 16.29
C ARG A 754 -18.59 -3.68 16.26
N PHE A 755 -17.50 -3.97 15.56
CA PHE A 755 -16.98 -5.33 15.37
C PHE A 755 -16.81 -6.15 16.68
N ASP A 756 -16.62 -5.46 17.81
CA ASP A 756 -16.48 -6.01 19.16
C ASP A 756 -17.80 -6.08 19.95
N MET A 757 -18.94 -5.85 19.29
CA MET A 757 -20.27 -5.91 19.88
C MET A 757 -21.08 -7.10 19.33
N PRO A 758 -21.85 -7.81 20.17
CA PRO A 758 -22.75 -8.86 19.71
C PRO A 758 -23.77 -8.38 18.67
N GLY A 759 -23.94 -9.16 17.61
CA GLY A 759 -24.86 -8.83 16.50
C GLY A 759 -24.30 -7.80 15.52
N PHE A 760 -22.99 -7.61 15.49
CA PHE A 760 -22.33 -6.80 14.46
C PHE A 760 -22.57 -7.37 13.06
N GLU A 761 -22.82 -6.46 12.11
CA GLU A 761 -22.91 -6.77 10.69
C GLU A 761 -21.91 -5.89 9.91
N PRO A 762 -21.15 -6.46 8.96
CA PRO A 762 -20.25 -5.70 8.10
C PRO A 762 -21.03 -4.82 7.10
N THR A 763 -20.32 -3.99 6.35
CA THR A 763 -20.92 -3.22 5.27
C THR A 763 -21.30 -4.12 4.08
N TRP A 764 -22.29 -3.70 3.29
CA TRP A 764 -22.61 -4.41 2.05
C TRP A 764 -21.39 -4.55 1.12
N PRO A 765 -20.58 -3.50 0.82
CA PRO A 765 -19.41 -3.69 -0.03
C PRO A 765 -18.43 -4.78 0.43
N TYR A 766 -18.25 -5.00 1.74
CA TYR A 766 -17.45 -6.14 2.24
C TYR A 766 -18.07 -7.48 1.83
N VAL A 767 -19.37 -7.68 2.09
CA VAL A 767 -20.08 -8.91 1.71
C VAL A 767 -20.07 -9.10 0.18
N ARG A 768 -20.12 -8.01 -0.59
CA ARG A 768 -20.02 -8.04 -2.06
C ARG A 768 -18.71 -8.67 -2.52
N GLU A 769 -17.60 -8.19 -1.97
CA GLU A 769 -16.28 -8.71 -2.33
C GLU A 769 -16.11 -10.15 -1.88
N MET A 770 -16.60 -10.51 -0.68
CA MET A 770 -16.55 -11.90 -0.21
C MET A 770 -17.35 -12.86 -1.10
N LYS A 771 -18.49 -12.43 -1.65
CA LYS A 771 -19.23 -13.19 -2.67
C LYS A 771 -18.46 -13.27 -3.98
N ARG A 772 -17.91 -12.14 -4.47
CA ARG A 772 -17.11 -12.09 -5.70
C ARG A 772 -15.88 -12.98 -5.64
N PHE A 773 -15.25 -13.08 -4.47
CA PHE A 773 -14.05 -13.88 -4.26
C PHE A 773 -14.33 -15.37 -4.06
N GLY A 774 -15.60 -15.76 -3.90
CA GLY A 774 -16.05 -17.13 -3.67
C GLY A 774 -15.95 -17.58 -2.21
N VAL A 775 -15.76 -16.65 -1.27
CA VAL A 775 -15.66 -16.92 0.17
C VAL A 775 -17.05 -17.09 0.77
N LEU A 776 -17.99 -16.24 0.37
CA LEU A 776 -19.41 -16.39 0.67
C LEU A 776 -20.16 -16.95 -0.54
N PRO A 777 -21.21 -17.75 -0.31
CA PRO A 777 -22.01 -18.30 -1.40
C PRO A 777 -22.74 -17.21 -2.18
N ALA A 778 -22.99 -17.45 -3.47
CA ALA A 778 -23.63 -16.47 -4.37
C ALA A 778 -25.05 -16.10 -3.92
N GLU A 779 -25.74 -17.02 -3.25
CA GLU A 779 -27.08 -16.87 -2.70
C GLU A 779 -27.13 -16.16 -1.34
N PHE A 780 -25.98 -15.87 -0.70
CA PHE A 780 -25.93 -15.17 0.59
C PHE A 780 -26.71 -13.86 0.56
N GLN A 781 -27.62 -13.68 1.52
CA GLN A 781 -28.54 -12.55 1.65
C GLN A 781 -28.09 -11.61 2.78
N PHE A 782 -27.55 -10.45 2.39
CA PHE A 782 -27.15 -9.39 3.31
C PHE A 782 -28.32 -8.93 4.20
N GLY A 783 -28.08 -8.81 5.52
CA GLY A 783 -29.08 -8.43 6.53
C GLY A 783 -30.06 -9.54 6.91
N ARG A 784 -29.92 -10.76 6.36
CA ARG A 784 -30.73 -11.94 6.72
C ARG A 784 -29.88 -13.09 7.20
N ASP A 785 -28.82 -13.40 6.46
CA ASP A 785 -27.94 -14.52 6.78
C ASP A 785 -26.88 -14.08 7.80
N ALA A 786 -26.61 -14.93 8.78
CA ALA A 786 -25.59 -14.66 9.79
C ALA A 786 -24.19 -14.77 9.16
N ILE A 787 -23.28 -13.90 9.58
CA ILE A 787 -21.88 -13.89 9.14
C ILE A 787 -20.94 -13.86 10.34
N ASP A 788 -20.06 -14.85 10.43
CA ASP A 788 -18.89 -14.76 11.30
C ASP A 788 -17.77 -14.10 10.50
N VAL A 789 -17.51 -12.83 10.80
CA VAL A 789 -16.55 -12.02 10.06
C VAL A 789 -15.09 -12.48 10.26
N TYR A 790 -14.78 -13.12 11.39
CA TYR A 790 -13.42 -13.62 11.65
C TYR A 790 -13.16 -14.89 10.84
N GLU A 791 -14.13 -15.81 10.81
CA GLU A 791 -14.03 -17.01 9.97
C GLU A 791 -14.13 -16.67 8.49
N THR A 792 -14.90 -15.64 8.12
CA THR A 792 -14.97 -15.15 6.73
C THR A 792 -13.62 -14.58 6.28
N ASP A 793 -12.96 -13.74 7.08
CA ASP A 793 -11.62 -13.24 6.75
C ASP A 793 -10.58 -14.37 6.72
N ARG A 794 -10.68 -15.36 7.63
CA ARG A 794 -9.84 -16.56 7.63
C ARG A 794 -9.97 -17.34 6.32
N ALA A 795 -11.20 -17.65 5.92
CA ALA A 795 -11.50 -18.32 4.66
C ALA A 795 -11.06 -17.51 3.44
N TYR A 796 -11.17 -16.18 3.47
CA TYR A 796 -10.62 -15.31 2.44
C TYR A 796 -9.11 -15.47 2.32
N TRP A 797 -8.35 -15.39 3.40
CA TRP A 797 -6.90 -15.54 3.34
C TRP A 797 -6.48 -16.94 2.89
N GLU A 798 -7.20 -17.98 3.31
CA GLU A 798 -7.01 -19.37 2.89
C GLU A 798 -7.27 -19.58 1.41
N SER A 799 -8.26 -18.88 0.84
CA SER A 799 -8.57 -18.94 -0.60
C SER A 799 -7.46 -18.40 -1.51
N LEU A 800 -6.46 -17.72 -0.93
CA LEU A 800 -5.31 -17.16 -1.63
C LEU A 800 -4.06 -18.04 -1.49
N TRP A 801 -4.13 -19.16 -0.79
CA TRP A 801 -2.97 -20.04 -0.58
C TRP A 801 -2.62 -20.77 -1.86
N TYR A 802 -1.31 -20.97 -2.07
CA TYR A 802 -0.87 -21.84 -3.14
C TYR A 802 -1.29 -23.29 -2.85
N HIS A 803 -1.90 -23.92 -3.84
CA HIS A 803 -2.22 -25.34 -3.80
C HIS A 803 -1.35 -26.08 -4.83
N PRO A 804 -0.59 -27.11 -4.40
CA PRO A 804 0.20 -27.92 -5.31
C PRO A 804 -0.64 -28.48 -6.45
N VAL A 805 -0.04 -28.50 -7.63
CA VAL A 805 -0.65 -29.13 -8.81
C VAL A 805 -0.09 -30.54 -8.93
N ASP A 806 -0.97 -31.55 -8.87
CA ASP A 806 -0.58 -32.92 -9.18
C ASP A 806 -0.25 -33.02 -10.67
N HIS A 807 1.04 -33.09 -11.01
CA HIS A 807 1.46 -33.42 -12.36
C HIS A 807 1.27 -34.93 -12.59
N GLU A 808 0.09 -35.35 -13.09
CA GLU A 808 0.11 -36.44 -14.07
C GLU A 808 0.89 -35.91 -15.27
N VAL A 809 2.13 -36.37 -15.40
CA VAL A 809 3.06 -36.01 -16.46
C VAL A 809 2.46 -36.40 -17.80
N THR A 810 1.81 -35.46 -18.49
CA THR A 810 1.72 -35.48 -19.95
C THR A 810 2.72 -34.48 -20.48
N VAL A 811 3.93 -34.97 -20.77
CA VAL A 811 4.88 -34.29 -21.66
C VAL A 811 4.23 -34.23 -23.05
N PRO A 812 4.08 -33.06 -23.69
CA PRO A 812 4.00 -32.97 -25.15
C PRO A 812 5.37 -33.20 -25.77
#